data_AF-A0A3N4HFH6-F1
#
_entry.id   AF-A0A3N4HFH6-F1
#
_cell.length_a   1.000
_cell.length_b   1.000
_cell.length_c   1.000
_cell.angle_alpha   90.00
_cell.angle_beta   90.00
_cell.angle_gamma   90.00
#
_symmetry.space_group_name_H-M   'P 1'
#
loop_
_entity.id
_entity.type
_entity.pdbx_description
1 polymer ?
#
loop_
_entity_poly.entity_id
_entity_poly.type
_entity_poly.pdbx_seq_one_letter_code
_entity_poly.pdbx_strand_id
1 'polypeptide(L)'
;MTDINERLAEVVCVLSSLVIRLGSYIFLRWIPGHVFPQTIFTAFALFVASFAYLYHRREPYAVIADETKVELHELEPKAKSQKRAAVNDGRDSGVDGDVEDEIAEDSSVVKTTKEPVLELEATETIILRKKDANPLKTLLTGLPSQSSKPLTWATLLVNLLAVSMVGDLTYRSEWFHKERDLSFARPGYASPHTARIVIREPNPNALPISITYREEEIGKPVVGPWIQGAEIDHLSPETDFVATVDLPNLHPDRGYRYKTSTGHTGRFKTAPSYGSNIISKKPTGKFTFLTSSCLKPRVPYNPFDHPLAVKGLKQLGDVLKKGREGKVGGVLADFMLFLGDFIYIDVPKRPANPTSEGYRMHYRQVYGSPDWAGAGNDLPWLHVVDDHEIANDWDKNVTGIYQLAMDPFHIYQHSANPPPHRIGETYYSFKHGPASFFMIDSRRYRTAMDAPDGPEKTLLGKKQLDDVLEWIRDDSATMENVQWKFFVTSSAFTQNWKINANDSWAGYMHERQQILEAMWEQHGKFGFVVLSGDRHEFAATAFPPPPSSKWPQTSTVYEFSCSPLNQFWLPPKTYYETPNTVTLSPVSEKHFHAGSPSASKAAEGAEAADSQVGVRKETWASDVMVKYIPRGNSKFGAVEVDATNKGSGQAVLKYRLFVDGEEVWDYVLTKQLGRGREKKASRRLWE
;
A
#
# COMPACT_ATOMS: atom_id res chain seq x y z
N MET A 1 12.65 7.46 -49.33
CA MET A 1 11.60 6.97 -48.39
C MET A 1 12.08 5.83 -47.49
N THR A 2 13.00 4.96 -47.94
CA THR A 2 13.54 3.84 -47.16
C THR A 2 14.31 4.23 -45.90
N ASP A 3 15.19 5.24 -45.94
CA ASP A 3 15.97 5.73 -44.77
C ASP A 3 15.07 6.32 -43.66
N ILE A 4 14.01 7.04 -44.03
CA ILE A 4 13.07 7.64 -43.05
C ILE A 4 12.31 6.55 -42.28
N ASN A 5 11.86 5.50 -42.96
CA ASN A 5 11.13 4.39 -42.35
C ASN A 5 12.03 3.55 -41.42
N GLU A 6 13.30 3.36 -41.79
CA GLU A 6 14.28 2.67 -40.95
C GLU A 6 14.58 3.48 -39.69
N ARG A 7 14.87 4.78 -39.82
CA ARG A 7 15.09 5.67 -38.66
C ARG A 7 13.88 5.75 -37.75
N LEU A 8 12.67 5.80 -38.30
CA LEU A 8 11.44 5.77 -37.50
C LEU A 8 11.33 4.46 -36.72
N ALA A 9 11.57 3.32 -37.37
CA ALA A 9 11.57 2.02 -36.71
C ALA A 9 12.65 1.91 -35.62
N GLU A 10 13.83 2.50 -35.82
CA GLU A 10 14.87 2.59 -34.79
C GLU A 10 14.38 3.37 -33.57
N VAL A 11 13.83 4.57 -33.79
CA VAL A 11 13.33 5.42 -32.70
C VAL A 11 12.23 4.70 -31.92
N VAL A 12 11.25 4.09 -32.61
CA VAL A 12 10.18 3.31 -31.97
C VAL A 12 10.76 2.14 -31.18
N CYS A 13 11.67 1.36 -31.76
CA CYS A 13 12.30 0.22 -31.09
C CYS A 13 13.03 0.66 -29.81
N VAL A 14 13.79 1.75 -29.86
CA VAL A 14 14.52 2.25 -28.69
C VAL A 14 13.58 2.77 -27.62
N LEU A 15 12.63 3.63 -27.98
CA LEU A 15 11.68 4.19 -27.02
C LEU A 15 10.83 3.10 -26.36
N SER A 16 10.31 2.15 -27.14
CA SER A 16 9.55 1.02 -26.61
C SER A 16 10.40 0.14 -25.69
N SER A 17 11.66 -0.16 -26.05
CA SER A 17 12.58 -0.91 -25.17
C SER A 17 12.86 -0.16 -23.86
N LEU A 18 13.03 1.17 -23.90
CA LEU A 18 13.23 1.99 -22.70
C LEU A 18 11.99 1.97 -21.81
N VAL A 19 10.79 2.12 -22.38
CA VAL A 19 9.51 2.04 -21.64
C VAL A 19 9.34 0.67 -20.98
N ILE A 20 9.63 -0.42 -21.69
CA ILE A 20 9.56 -1.78 -21.14
C ILE A 20 10.48 -1.89 -19.93
N ARG A 21 11.75 -1.50 -20.07
CA ARG A 21 12.76 -1.75 -19.02
C ARG A 21 12.59 -0.85 -17.82
N LEU A 22 12.47 0.46 -18.03
CA LEU A 22 12.27 1.42 -16.95
C LEU A 22 10.90 1.22 -16.30
N GLY A 23 9.86 1.04 -17.11
CA GLY A 23 8.50 0.77 -16.64
C GLY A 23 8.43 -0.52 -15.83
N SER A 24 9.03 -1.62 -16.31
CA SER A 24 9.06 -2.88 -15.56
C SER A 24 9.85 -2.75 -14.27
N TYR A 25 11.00 -2.05 -14.28
CA TYR A 25 11.78 -1.84 -13.05
C TYR A 25 10.99 -1.05 -12.01
N ILE A 26 10.38 0.08 -12.40
CA ILE A 26 9.55 0.88 -11.49
C ILE A 26 8.36 0.06 -10.98
N PHE A 27 7.65 -0.64 -11.87
CA PHE A 27 6.49 -1.46 -11.51
C PHE A 27 6.83 -2.58 -10.51
N LEU A 28 7.91 -3.32 -10.78
CA LEU A 28 8.29 -4.50 -10.00
C LEU A 28 9.00 -4.14 -8.68
N ARG A 29 9.70 -3.00 -8.62
CA ARG A 29 10.55 -2.65 -7.47
C ARG A 29 10.06 -1.46 -6.66
N TRP A 30 9.26 -0.58 -7.25
CA TRP A 30 8.89 0.68 -6.63
C TRP A 30 7.39 0.89 -6.54
N ILE A 31 6.62 1.04 -7.63
CA ILE A 31 5.18 1.33 -7.53
C ILE A 31 4.41 0.39 -8.46
N PRO A 32 3.65 -0.58 -7.93
CA PRO A 32 2.87 -1.53 -8.73
C PRO A 32 1.59 -0.89 -9.32
N GLY A 33 1.68 0.32 -9.86
CA GLY A 33 0.53 1.10 -10.33
C GLY A 33 -0.19 0.47 -11.53
N HIS A 34 -1.51 0.63 -11.57
CA HIS A 34 -2.39 -0.02 -12.56
C HIS A 34 -2.16 0.38 -14.03
N VAL A 35 -1.49 1.52 -14.27
CA VAL A 35 -1.16 2.00 -15.61
C VAL A 35 0.03 1.24 -16.25
N PHE A 36 0.89 0.63 -15.43
CA PHE A 36 2.12 0.01 -15.93
C PHE A 36 1.87 -1.23 -16.80
N PRO A 37 1.04 -2.22 -16.41
CA PRO A 37 0.87 -3.43 -17.21
C PRO A 37 0.42 -3.13 -18.64
N GLN A 38 -0.62 -2.32 -18.82
CA GLN A 38 -1.14 -1.93 -20.14
C GLN A 38 -0.08 -1.19 -20.98
N THR A 39 0.63 -0.25 -20.37
CA THR A 39 1.69 0.53 -21.04
C THR A 39 2.84 -0.38 -21.49
N ILE A 40 3.29 -1.29 -20.62
CA ILE A 40 4.42 -2.19 -20.89
C ILE A 40 4.05 -3.22 -21.97
N PHE A 41 2.85 -3.81 -21.93
CA PHE A 41 2.42 -4.75 -22.98
C PHE A 41 2.26 -4.07 -24.34
N THR A 42 1.72 -2.85 -24.36
CA THR A 42 1.62 -2.05 -25.59
C THR A 42 3.01 -1.71 -26.14
N ALA A 43 3.93 -1.27 -25.27
CA ALA A 43 5.32 -1.01 -25.65
C ALA A 43 6.00 -2.28 -26.17
N PHE A 44 5.73 -3.45 -25.59
CA PHE A 44 6.28 -4.72 -26.06
C PHE A 44 5.79 -5.09 -27.47
N ALA A 45 4.50 -4.89 -27.78
CA ALA A 45 3.99 -5.10 -29.13
C ALA A 45 4.69 -4.19 -30.16
N LEU A 46 4.85 -2.90 -29.85
CA LEU A 46 5.57 -1.94 -30.69
C LEU A 46 7.06 -2.31 -30.84
N PHE A 47 7.69 -2.75 -29.74
CA PHE A 47 9.07 -3.21 -29.75
C PHE A 47 9.25 -4.42 -30.66
N VAL A 48 8.43 -5.47 -30.53
CA VAL A 48 8.56 -6.69 -31.35
C VAL A 48 8.35 -6.38 -32.83
N ALA A 49 7.36 -5.56 -33.18
CA ALA A 49 7.09 -5.18 -34.57
C ALA A 49 8.26 -4.41 -35.20
N SER A 50 8.75 -3.37 -34.50
CA SER A 50 9.90 -2.57 -34.97
C SER A 50 11.22 -3.35 -34.96
N PHE A 51 11.44 -4.18 -33.94
CA PHE A 51 12.61 -5.05 -33.84
C PHE A 51 12.66 -6.08 -34.98
N ALA A 52 11.54 -6.74 -35.27
CA ALA A 52 11.44 -7.68 -36.39
C ALA A 52 11.69 -6.98 -37.72
N TYR A 53 11.10 -5.80 -37.94
CA TYR A 53 11.36 -4.99 -39.14
C TYR A 53 12.86 -4.68 -39.32
N LEU A 54 13.52 -4.18 -38.26
CA LEU A 54 14.94 -3.85 -38.28
C LEU A 54 15.84 -5.08 -38.42
N TYR A 55 15.47 -6.21 -37.82
CA TYR A 55 16.24 -7.45 -37.91
C TYR A 55 16.30 -7.99 -39.34
N HIS A 56 15.20 -7.89 -40.10
CA HIS A 56 15.15 -8.40 -41.48
C HIS A 56 15.75 -7.43 -42.50
N ARG A 57 15.84 -6.13 -42.19
CA ARG A 57 16.32 -5.11 -43.14
C ARG A 57 17.76 -4.64 -42.94
N ARG A 58 18.34 -4.83 -41.76
CA ARG A 58 19.69 -4.36 -41.49
C ARG A 58 20.74 -5.33 -42.02
N GLU A 59 21.45 -4.90 -43.07
CA GLU A 59 22.55 -5.68 -43.60
C GLU A 59 23.77 -5.70 -42.65
N PRO A 60 24.41 -6.86 -42.46
CA PRO A 60 25.57 -7.02 -41.58
C PRO A 60 26.85 -6.42 -42.16
N TYR A 61 26.81 -6.02 -43.43
CA TYR A 61 27.94 -5.52 -44.17
C TYR A 61 27.81 -4.02 -44.47
N ALA A 62 28.95 -3.34 -44.59
CA ALA A 62 29.07 -1.98 -45.11
C ALA A 62 29.90 -2.04 -46.39
N VAL A 63 29.44 -1.38 -47.46
CA VAL A 63 30.21 -1.19 -48.68
C VAL A 63 31.37 -0.24 -48.37
N ILE A 64 32.61 -0.70 -48.53
CA ILE A 64 33.84 0.09 -48.27
C ILE A 64 34.42 0.64 -49.57
N ALA A 65 34.27 -0.11 -50.66
CA ALA A 65 34.72 0.29 -51.98
C ALA A 65 33.82 -0.38 -53.02
N ASP A 66 33.58 0.35 -54.10
CA ASP A 66 32.91 -0.09 -55.30
C ASP A 66 33.94 0.03 -56.42
N GLU A 67 34.51 -1.10 -56.84
CA GLU A 67 35.50 -1.15 -57.91
C GLU A 67 34.83 -1.66 -59.19
N THR A 68 34.60 -0.74 -60.13
CA THR A 68 34.13 -1.10 -61.48
C THR A 68 35.33 -1.44 -62.35
N LYS A 69 35.51 -2.72 -62.68
CA LYS A 69 36.55 -3.15 -63.60
C LYS A 69 35.93 -3.32 -64.99
N VAL A 70 36.34 -2.46 -65.92
CA VAL A 70 35.93 -2.55 -67.33
C VAL A 70 37.05 -3.26 -68.09
N GLU A 71 36.82 -4.50 -68.49
CA GLU A 71 37.74 -5.23 -69.36
C GLU A 71 37.20 -5.19 -70.79
N LEU A 72 38.04 -4.71 -71.71
CA LEU A 72 37.74 -4.59 -73.14
C LEU A 72 38.23 -5.86 -73.82
N HIS A 73 37.30 -6.70 -74.26
CA HIS A 73 37.64 -7.87 -75.06
C HIS A 73 37.52 -7.52 -76.55
N GLU A 74 38.64 -7.58 -77.26
CA GLU A 74 38.68 -7.46 -78.71
C GLU A 74 38.25 -8.80 -79.31
N LEU A 75 37.10 -8.81 -79.98
CA LEU A 75 36.58 -10.02 -80.62
C LEU A 75 37.37 -10.31 -81.91
N GLU A 76 38.27 -11.28 -81.88
CA GLU A 76 38.80 -11.85 -83.12
C GLU A 76 37.70 -12.62 -83.88
N PRO A 77 37.61 -12.48 -85.22
CA PRO A 77 36.55 -13.08 -86.01
C PRO A 77 36.69 -14.61 -86.05
N LYS A 78 35.85 -15.31 -85.28
CA LYS A 78 35.72 -16.77 -85.34
C LYS A 78 35.09 -17.20 -86.66
N ALA A 79 35.92 -17.68 -87.59
CA ALA A 79 35.47 -18.53 -88.68
C ALA A 79 34.99 -19.89 -88.12
N LYS A 80 33.70 -20.22 -88.27
CA LYS A 80 33.19 -21.60 -88.17
C LYS A 80 32.08 -21.77 -89.22
N SER A 81 32.26 -22.54 -90.29
CA SER A 81 32.33 -24.02 -90.31
C SER A 81 31.11 -24.67 -89.67
N GLN A 82 30.01 -24.75 -90.41
CA GLN A 82 28.93 -25.71 -90.14
C GLN A 82 29.26 -27.04 -90.84
N LYS A 83 29.39 -28.13 -90.08
CA LYS A 83 28.99 -29.46 -90.55
C LYS A 83 28.68 -30.41 -89.39
N ARG A 84 27.45 -30.93 -89.48
CA ARG A 84 26.90 -32.20 -88.98
C ARG A 84 26.55 -32.34 -87.50
N ALA A 85 25.24 -32.23 -87.26
CA ALA A 85 24.51 -33.05 -86.30
C ALA A 85 24.09 -34.39 -86.94
N ALA A 86 24.05 -35.43 -86.12
CA ALA A 86 23.14 -36.59 -86.17
C ALA A 86 23.32 -37.38 -84.86
N VAL A 87 22.37 -38.06 -84.22
CA VAL A 87 20.92 -38.32 -84.31
C VAL A 87 20.62 -39.11 -83.01
N ASN A 88 19.44 -38.94 -82.40
CA ASN A 88 18.60 -39.96 -81.72
C ASN A 88 17.45 -39.21 -81.00
N ASP A 89 16.23 -39.14 -81.54
CA ASP A 89 15.15 -40.15 -81.72
C ASP A 89 14.28 -40.38 -80.46
N GLY A 90 12.96 -40.36 -80.70
CA GLY A 90 11.84 -40.64 -79.78
C GLY A 90 10.87 -39.46 -79.62
N ARG A 91 9.91 -39.22 -80.56
CA ARG A 91 8.48 -39.66 -80.56
C ARG A 91 7.69 -39.17 -79.31
N ASP A 92 6.49 -38.58 -79.36
CA ASP A 92 5.38 -38.61 -80.32
C ASP A 92 4.33 -37.52 -79.95
N SER A 93 3.55 -37.08 -80.96
CA SER A 93 2.19 -36.50 -80.94
C SER A 93 1.89 -35.20 -80.15
N GLY A 94 1.22 -34.17 -80.67
CA GLY A 94 0.60 -33.94 -81.98
C GLY A 94 -0.25 -32.64 -81.99
N VAL A 95 -0.50 -32.16 -83.21
CA VAL A 95 -1.64 -31.35 -83.70
C VAL A 95 -1.63 -29.82 -83.53
N ASP A 96 -1.20 -29.18 -84.62
CA ASP A 96 -1.83 -28.16 -85.49
C ASP A 96 -2.38 -26.82 -84.98
N GLY A 97 -2.00 -25.76 -85.72
CA GLY A 97 -2.64 -24.45 -85.71
C GLY A 97 -1.80 -23.37 -86.40
N ASP A 98 -1.93 -23.30 -87.72
CA ASP A 98 -1.29 -22.38 -88.68
C ASP A 98 -1.47 -20.87 -88.39
N VAL A 99 -0.58 -20.02 -88.97
CA VAL A 99 -0.90 -18.96 -89.96
C VAL A 99 0.23 -17.90 -90.03
N GLU A 100 0.89 -17.88 -91.20
CA GLU A 100 1.33 -16.75 -92.07
C GLU A 100 2.13 -15.59 -91.45
N ASP A 101 3.41 -15.43 -91.81
CA ASP A 101 3.94 -14.71 -92.98
C ASP A 101 3.69 -13.19 -92.95
N GLU A 102 4.76 -12.40 -92.79
CA GLU A 102 5.08 -11.39 -93.80
C GLU A 102 6.55 -10.93 -93.69
N ILE A 103 7.25 -11.14 -94.80
CA ILE A 103 8.59 -10.66 -95.13
C ILE A 103 8.41 -9.28 -95.77
N ALA A 104 9.19 -8.28 -95.33
CA ALA A 104 9.51 -7.13 -96.16
C ALA A 104 11.01 -6.87 -96.09
N GLU A 105 11.68 -7.22 -97.18
CA GLU A 105 13.02 -6.77 -97.55
C GLU A 105 12.97 -5.26 -97.84
N ASP A 106 13.91 -4.49 -97.31
CA ASP A 106 14.42 -3.33 -98.06
C ASP A 106 15.94 -3.28 -97.97
N SER A 107 16.52 -3.28 -99.16
CA SER A 107 17.92 -3.24 -99.48
C SER A 107 18.42 -1.80 -99.49
N SER A 108 19.43 -1.48 -98.68
CA SER A 108 20.34 -0.39 -99.04
C SER A 108 21.78 -0.72 -98.65
N VAL A 109 22.59 -0.83 -99.71
CA VAL A 109 24.04 -1.03 -99.68
C VAL A 109 24.68 0.29 -99.24
N VAL A 110 25.35 0.30 -98.09
CA VAL A 110 26.30 1.36 -97.70
C VAL A 110 27.65 0.74 -97.35
N LYS A 111 28.69 1.31 -97.95
CA LYS A 111 30.09 0.87 -97.89
C LYS A 111 30.66 0.98 -96.47
N THR A 112 31.33 -0.10 -96.10
CA THR A 112 32.30 -0.33 -95.01
C THR A 112 33.08 0.88 -94.48
N THR A 113 32.97 1.08 -93.16
CA THR A 113 34.10 1.39 -92.25
C THR A 113 34.07 0.34 -91.13
N LYS A 114 35.09 -0.53 -91.06
CA LYS A 114 35.25 -1.52 -89.99
C LYS A 114 35.70 -0.80 -88.72
N GLU A 115 34.79 -0.55 -87.80
CA GLU A 115 35.14 -0.28 -86.40
C GLU A 115 35.19 -1.62 -85.64
N PRO A 116 36.18 -1.85 -84.75
CA PRO A 116 36.19 -3.05 -83.91
C PRO A 116 34.96 -3.00 -82.98
N VAL A 117 34.14 -4.06 -83.03
CA VAL A 117 33.08 -4.27 -82.05
C VAL A 117 33.76 -4.72 -80.76
N LEU A 118 33.91 -3.78 -79.82
CA LEU A 118 34.40 -4.04 -78.47
C LEU A 118 33.22 -4.48 -77.61
N GLU A 119 33.29 -5.70 -77.05
CA GLU A 119 32.32 -6.14 -76.05
C GLU A 119 32.80 -5.62 -74.69
N LEU A 120 32.02 -4.71 -74.08
CA LEU A 120 32.28 -4.21 -72.74
C LEU A 120 31.69 -5.20 -71.72
N GLU A 121 32.55 -5.91 -71.00
CA GLU A 121 32.13 -6.66 -69.81
C GLU A 121 32.55 -5.85 -68.57
N ALA A 122 31.60 -5.08 -68.03
CA ALA A 122 31.81 -4.35 -66.78
C ALA A 122 31.52 -5.27 -65.60
N THR A 123 32.55 -5.64 -64.84
CA THR A 123 32.38 -6.41 -63.60
C THR A 123 32.45 -5.47 -62.41
N GLU A 124 31.33 -5.25 -61.73
CA GLU A 124 31.24 -4.46 -60.50
C GLU A 124 31.63 -5.35 -59.30
N THR A 125 32.72 -5.00 -58.60
CA THR A 125 33.18 -5.73 -57.42
C THR A 125 32.94 -4.90 -56.16
N ILE A 126 31.93 -5.28 -55.38
CA ILE A 126 31.57 -4.60 -54.13
C ILE A 126 32.40 -5.19 -52.96
N ILE A 127 33.25 -4.38 -52.33
CA ILE A 127 34.04 -4.79 -51.15
C ILE A 127 33.23 -4.53 -49.87
N LEU A 128 32.87 -5.59 -49.16
CA LEU A 128 32.02 -5.56 -47.97
C LEU A 128 32.83 -5.74 -46.66
N ARG A 129 32.72 -4.79 -45.70
CA ARG A 129 33.18 -4.99 -44.31
C ARG A 129 32.04 -5.50 -43.47
N LYS A 130 32.28 -6.52 -42.63
CA LYS A 130 31.39 -6.78 -41.51
C LYS A 130 31.45 -5.61 -40.52
N LYS A 131 30.31 -5.02 -40.18
CA LYS A 131 30.26 -3.91 -39.21
C LYS A 131 30.66 -4.41 -37.81
N ASP A 132 31.34 -3.59 -37.02
CA ASP A 132 31.73 -4.00 -35.66
C ASP A 132 30.50 -4.05 -34.74
N ALA A 133 30.46 -5.03 -33.84
CA ALA A 133 29.40 -5.13 -32.85
C ALA A 133 29.61 -4.06 -31.78
N ASN A 134 28.53 -3.38 -31.37
CA ASN A 134 28.53 -2.50 -30.21
C ASN A 134 27.63 -3.09 -29.11
N PRO A 135 28.17 -3.95 -28.21
CA PRO A 135 27.39 -4.63 -27.19
C PRO A 135 26.64 -3.66 -26.27
N LEU A 136 27.28 -2.57 -25.85
CA LEU A 136 26.69 -1.60 -24.94
C LEU A 136 25.49 -0.89 -25.59
N LYS A 137 25.64 -0.45 -26.85
CA LYS A 137 24.53 0.17 -27.59
C LYS A 137 23.37 -0.81 -27.78
N THR A 138 23.62 -2.03 -28.26
CA THR A 138 22.56 -3.04 -28.49
C THR A 138 21.85 -3.42 -27.19
N LEU A 139 22.61 -3.63 -26.11
CA LEU A 139 22.04 -3.99 -24.83
C LEU A 139 21.27 -2.82 -24.22
N LEU A 140 21.76 -1.58 -24.22
CA LEU A 140 21.04 -0.44 -23.63
C LEU A 140 19.80 -0.04 -24.42
N THR A 141 19.89 -0.05 -25.76
CA THR A 141 18.83 0.49 -26.63
C THR A 141 17.76 -0.52 -27.02
N GLY A 142 18.03 -1.83 -26.91
CA GLY A 142 17.11 -2.84 -27.43
C GLY A 142 17.25 -3.12 -28.92
N LEU A 143 18.07 -2.37 -29.66
CA LEU A 143 18.20 -2.53 -31.11
C LEU A 143 18.87 -3.86 -31.49
N PRO A 144 18.42 -4.55 -32.55
CA PRO A 144 19.12 -5.71 -33.07
C PRO A 144 20.54 -5.32 -33.50
N SER A 145 21.53 -6.14 -33.14
CA SER A 145 22.90 -5.97 -33.57
C SER A 145 23.03 -6.34 -35.04
N GLN A 146 23.70 -5.48 -35.82
CA GLN A 146 23.94 -5.71 -37.24
C GLN A 146 24.94 -6.84 -37.47
N SER A 147 25.79 -7.16 -36.51
CA SER A 147 26.93 -8.07 -36.72
C SER A 147 27.00 -9.25 -35.76
N SER A 148 26.09 -9.33 -34.78
CA SER A 148 26.05 -10.38 -33.76
C SER A 148 24.63 -10.88 -33.46
N LYS A 149 24.31 -12.07 -33.97
CA LYS A 149 23.06 -12.77 -33.64
C LYS A 149 22.90 -13.03 -32.14
N PRO A 150 23.94 -13.44 -31.37
CA PRO A 150 23.81 -13.61 -29.92
C PRO A 150 23.39 -12.33 -29.19
N LEU A 151 23.94 -11.16 -29.58
CA LEU A 151 23.55 -9.88 -28.96
C LEU A 151 22.12 -9.47 -29.30
N THR A 152 21.69 -9.74 -30.55
CA THR A 152 20.30 -9.54 -30.99
C THR A 152 19.33 -10.38 -30.15
N TRP A 153 19.59 -11.68 -29.99
CA TRP A 153 18.75 -12.54 -29.16
C TRP A 153 18.81 -12.17 -27.68
N ALA A 154 19.96 -11.77 -27.16
CA ALA A 154 20.11 -11.33 -25.78
C ALA A 154 19.25 -10.09 -25.48
N THR A 155 19.25 -9.08 -26.36
CA THR A 155 18.48 -7.85 -26.12
C THR A 155 16.96 -8.07 -26.25
N LEU A 156 16.54 -8.96 -27.15
CA LEU A 156 15.14 -9.43 -27.21
C LEU A 156 14.75 -10.17 -25.93
N LEU A 157 15.61 -11.09 -25.46
CA LEU A 157 15.37 -11.86 -24.24
C LEU A 157 15.25 -10.96 -23.00
N VAL A 158 16.07 -9.92 -22.86
CA VAL A 158 15.97 -8.95 -21.74
C VAL A 158 14.59 -8.30 -21.70
N ASN A 159 14.08 -7.83 -22.84
CA ASN A 159 12.75 -7.22 -22.91
C ASN A 159 11.64 -8.25 -22.67
N LEU A 160 11.77 -9.46 -23.23
CA LEU A 160 10.82 -10.55 -22.99
C LEU A 160 10.74 -10.94 -21.51
N LEU A 161 11.89 -11.05 -20.83
CA LEU A 161 11.95 -11.38 -19.40
C LEU A 161 11.32 -10.28 -18.55
N ALA A 162 11.59 -9.01 -18.85
CA ALA A 162 10.99 -7.88 -18.15
C ALA A 162 9.45 -7.91 -18.24
N VAL A 163 8.92 -8.08 -19.45
CA VAL A 163 7.47 -8.19 -19.70
C VAL A 163 6.87 -9.43 -19.05
N SER A 164 7.60 -10.56 -19.06
CA SER A 164 7.16 -11.80 -18.42
C SER A 164 7.06 -11.65 -16.90
N MET A 165 8.00 -10.95 -16.26
CA MET A 165 7.94 -10.66 -14.82
C MET A 165 6.78 -9.71 -14.47
N VAL A 166 6.50 -8.73 -15.33
CA VAL A 166 5.30 -7.86 -15.20
C VAL A 166 4.03 -8.70 -15.29
N GLY A 167 3.93 -9.58 -16.28
CA GLY A 167 2.81 -10.51 -16.41
C GLY A 167 2.66 -11.44 -15.21
N ASP A 168 3.78 -11.96 -14.68
CA ASP A 168 3.81 -12.85 -13.51
C ASP A 168 3.30 -12.14 -12.25
N LEU A 169 3.74 -10.91 -11.94
CA LEU A 169 3.18 -10.14 -10.81
C LEU A 169 1.69 -9.79 -11.02
N THR A 170 1.29 -9.51 -12.26
CA THR A 170 -0.06 -9.02 -12.57
C THR A 170 -1.11 -10.12 -12.55
N TYR A 171 -0.80 -11.31 -13.07
CA TYR A 171 -1.83 -12.32 -13.37
C TYR A 171 -1.68 -13.64 -12.62
N ARG A 172 -0.48 -13.97 -12.11
CA ARG A 172 -0.25 -15.32 -11.54
C ARG A 172 -1.14 -15.64 -10.34
N SER A 173 -1.34 -14.68 -9.44
CA SER A 173 -2.20 -14.89 -8.27
C SER A 173 -3.66 -15.06 -8.67
N GLU A 174 -4.19 -14.19 -9.54
CA GLU A 174 -5.58 -14.23 -10.02
C GLU A 174 -5.90 -15.54 -10.77
N TRP A 175 -4.97 -16.04 -11.58
CA TRP A 175 -5.21 -17.23 -12.41
C TRP A 175 -5.01 -18.54 -11.65
N PHE A 176 -3.96 -18.64 -10.83
CA PHE A 176 -3.53 -19.92 -10.24
C PHE A 176 -3.72 -20.02 -8.74
N HIS A 177 -3.93 -18.91 -8.03
CA HIS A 177 -4.04 -18.86 -6.58
C HIS A 177 -5.36 -18.22 -6.15
N LYS A 178 -6.47 -18.86 -6.53
CA LYS A 178 -7.82 -18.40 -6.16
C LYS A 178 -8.18 -18.76 -4.72
N GLU A 179 -7.46 -19.73 -4.14
CA GLU A 179 -7.57 -20.16 -2.75
C GLU A 179 -9.01 -20.59 -2.35
N ARG A 180 -9.76 -21.21 -3.27
CA ARG A 180 -11.16 -21.61 -3.03
C ARG A 180 -11.30 -22.66 -1.94
N ASP A 181 -10.34 -23.59 -1.87
CA ASP A 181 -10.32 -24.69 -0.91
C ASP A 181 -9.58 -24.31 0.39
N LEU A 182 -9.20 -23.04 0.57
CA LEU A 182 -8.46 -22.58 1.75
C LEU A 182 -9.25 -22.79 3.05
N SER A 183 -8.75 -23.67 3.92
CA SER A 183 -9.25 -23.79 5.28
C SER A 183 -8.32 -23.05 6.24
N PHE A 184 -8.88 -22.21 7.12
CA PHE A 184 -8.11 -21.52 8.17
C PHE A 184 -8.94 -21.25 9.41
N ALA A 185 -8.26 -20.99 10.54
CA ALA A 185 -8.86 -20.37 11.69
C ALA A 185 -7.93 -19.32 12.30
N ARG A 186 -8.49 -18.20 12.78
CA ARG A 186 -7.73 -17.15 13.49
C ARG A 186 -8.51 -16.59 14.68
N PRO A 187 -7.82 -16.07 15.71
CA PRO A 187 -8.48 -15.30 16.75
C PRO A 187 -8.95 -13.93 16.22
N GLY A 188 -10.08 -13.48 16.75
CA GLY A 188 -10.61 -12.12 16.65
C GLY A 188 -10.59 -11.46 18.03
N TYR A 189 -11.51 -10.52 18.26
CA TYR A 189 -11.61 -9.79 19.52
C TYR A 189 -11.73 -10.71 20.75
N ALA A 190 -10.88 -10.46 21.74
CA ALA A 190 -10.89 -11.12 23.04
C ALA A 190 -11.31 -10.12 24.12
N SER A 191 -12.56 -10.23 24.58
CA SER A 191 -13.07 -9.51 25.73
C SER A 191 -12.51 -10.12 27.03
N PRO A 192 -12.88 -9.59 28.22
CA PRO A 192 -12.46 -10.20 29.48
C PRO A 192 -13.02 -11.61 29.70
N HIS A 193 -14.15 -11.95 29.06
CA HIS A 193 -14.86 -13.22 29.33
C HIS A 193 -15.21 -14.03 28.08
N THR A 194 -14.92 -13.49 26.89
CA THR A 194 -15.21 -14.13 25.61
C THR A 194 -14.11 -13.87 24.61
N ALA A 195 -13.96 -14.74 23.61
CA ALA A 195 -13.08 -14.48 22.47
C ALA A 195 -13.70 -14.99 21.18
N ARG A 196 -13.59 -14.21 20.11
CA ARG A 196 -14.07 -14.62 18.78
C ARG A 196 -13.03 -15.47 18.07
N ILE A 197 -13.48 -16.52 17.40
CA ILE A 197 -12.66 -17.32 16.49
C ILE A 197 -13.33 -17.26 15.11
N VAL A 198 -12.57 -16.81 14.12
CA VAL A 198 -12.98 -16.81 12.71
C VAL A 198 -12.50 -18.10 12.09
N ILE A 199 -13.38 -18.81 11.41
CA ILE A 199 -13.10 -20.09 10.74
C ILE A 199 -13.61 -20.00 9.31
N ARG A 200 -12.80 -20.46 8.37
CA ARG A 200 -13.23 -20.80 7.02
C ARG A 200 -12.98 -22.27 6.78
N GLU A 201 -14.01 -23.01 6.35
CA GLU A 201 -13.87 -24.43 6.00
C GLU A 201 -14.82 -24.79 4.85
N PRO A 202 -14.32 -24.85 3.61
CA PRO A 202 -15.14 -25.16 2.44
C PRO A 202 -15.47 -26.66 2.28
N ASN A 203 -14.78 -27.57 2.97
CA ASN A 203 -15.05 -29.01 2.86
C ASN A 203 -16.27 -29.42 3.72
N PRO A 204 -17.42 -29.79 3.12
CA PRO A 204 -18.61 -30.16 3.88
C PRO A 204 -18.42 -31.42 4.74
N ASN A 205 -17.47 -32.30 4.39
CA ASN A 205 -17.17 -33.51 5.17
C ASN A 205 -16.44 -33.21 6.49
N ALA A 206 -16.03 -31.95 6.71
CA ALA A 206 -15.40 -31.51 7.95
C ALA A 206 -16.42 -31.12 9.03
N LEU A 207 -17.72 -31.02 8.70
CA LEU A 207 -18.77 -30.67 9.65
C LEU A 207 -19.20 -31.88 10.50
N PRO A 208 -19.58 -31.69 11.78
CA PRO A 208 -19.52 -30.42 12.50
C PRO A 208 -18.09 -30.02 12.88
N ILE A 209 -17.79 -28.71 12.83
CA ILE A 209 -16.50 -28.20 13.27
C ILE A 209 -16.56 -27.89 14.76
N SER A 210 -15.95 -28.74 15.57
CA SER A 210 -15.83 -28.51 17.01
C SER A 210 -14.61 -27.63 17.32
N ILE A 211 -14.77 -26.66 18.21
CA ILE A 211 -13.69 -25.80 18.70
C ILE A 211 -13.50 -26.09 20.17
N THR A 212 -12.26 -26.37 20.55
CA THR A 212 -11.90 -26.57 21.95
C THR A 212 -10.82 -25.58 22.35
N TYR A 213 -10.78 -25.20 23.61
CA TYR A 213 -9.81 -24.24 24.13
C TYR A 213 -9.32 -24.63 25.52
N ARG A 214 -8.20 -24.06 25.94
CA ARG A 214 -7.65 -24.20 27.29
C ARG A 214 -6.79 -22.99 27.64
N GLU A 215 -6.63 -22.73 28.94
CA GLU A 215 -5.66 -21.75 29.42
C GLU A 215 -4.24 -22.22 29.08
N GLU A 216 -3.46 -21.36 28.43
CA GLU A 216 -2.07 -21.62 28.05
C GLU A 216 -1.30 -20.30 28.07
N GLU A 217 -0.66 -20.02 29.20
CA GLU A 217 0.18 -18.85 29.38
C GLU A 217 1.60 -19.08 28.84
N ILE A 218 2.11 -18.11 28.07
CA ILE A 218 3.44 -18.20 27.48
C ILE A 218 4.50 -18.26 28.59
N GLY A 219 5.41 -19.24 28.48
CA GLY A 219 6.49 -19.46 29.45
C GLY A 219 6.04 -20.14 30.75
N LYS A 220 4.77 -20.53 30.89
CA LYS A 220 4.27 -21.29 32.04
C LYS A 220 3.92 -22.73 31.64
N PRO A 221 3.98 -23.69 32.58
CA PRO A 221 3.45 -25.03 32.35
C PRO A 221 1.97 -24.96 31.96
N VAL A 222 1.57 -25.80 31.01
CA VAL A 222 0.16 -25.92 30.63
C VAL A 222 -0.59 -26.66 31.74
N VAL A 223 -1.70 -26.09 32.19
CA VAL A 223 -2.54 -26.65 33.25
C VAL A 223 -3.96 -26.84 32.72
N GLY A 224 -4.57 -27.98 33.03
CA GLY A 224 -5.99 -28.23 32.78
C GLY A 224 -6.33 -28.94 31.46
N PRO A 225 -7.54 -29.50 31.36
CA PRO A 225 -8.02 -30.19 30.17
C PRO A 225 -8.43 -29.20 29.06
N TRP A 226 -8.62 -29.72 27.86
CA TRP A 226 -9.34 -29.01 26.81
C TRP A 226 -10.82 -28.88 27.18
N ILE A 227 -11.37 -27.68 27.01
CA ILE A 227 -12.77 -27.34 27.25
C ILE A 227 -13.48 -27.27 25.89
N GLN A 228 -14.68 -27.83 25.80
CA GLN A 228 -15.54 -27.68 24.63
C GLN A 228 -16.02 -26.22 24.52
N GLY A 229 -15.77 -25.59 23.38
CA GLY A 229 -16.21 -24.25 23.05
C GLY A 229 -17.46 -24.27 22.17
N ALA A 230 -17.34 -23.74 20.97
CA ALA A 230 -18.41 -23.70 19.99
C ALA A 230 -18.35 -24.87 19.01
N GLU A 231 -19.50 -25.16 18.39
CA GLU A 231 -19.66 -26.13 17.31
C GLU A 231 -20.33 -25.43 16.13
N ILE A 232 -19.86 -25.73 14.92
CA ILE A 232 -20.40 -25.16 13.68
C ILE A 232 -20.93 -26.30 12.84
N ASP A 233 -22.26 -26.35 12.70
CA ASP A 233 -22.97 -27.41 11.97
C ASP A 233 -23.22 -27.07 10.50
N HIS A 234 -23.06 -25.80 10.14
CA HIS A 234 -23.39 -25.30 8.81
C HIS A 234 -22.46 -24.16 8.38
N LEU A 235 -21.93 -24.29 7.16
CA LEU A 235 -21.16 -23.28 6.44
C LEU A 235 -21.65 -23.28 5.00
N SER A 236 -21.70 -22.10 4.36
CA SER A 236 -22.30 -21.99 3.04
C SER A 236 -21.55 -21.05 2.09
N PRO A 237 -21.73 -21.20 0.77
CA PRO A 237 -21.11 -20.31 -0.21
C PRO A 237 -21.49 -18.84 -0.04
N GLU A 238 -22.66 -18.55 0.53
CA GLU A 238 -23.14 -17.17 0.77
C GLU A 238 -22.20 -16.40 1.70
N THR A 239 -21.59 -17.06 2.69
CA THR A 239 -20.57 -16.46 3.57
C THR A 239 -19.15 -16.83 3.18
N ASP A 240 -18.94 -17.38 1.97
CA ASP A 240 -17.67 -17.96 1.52
C ASP A 240 -17.12 -19.01 2.51
N PHE A 241 -18.04 -19.77 3.11
CA PHE A 241 -17.79 -20.79 4.12
C PHE A 241 -17.10 -20.26 5.38
N VAL A 242 -17.26 -18.97 5.68
CA VAL A 242 -16.73 -18.34 6.88
C VAL A 242 -17.80 -18.26 7.96
N ALA A 243 -17.40 -18.57 9.19
CA ALA A 243 -18.16 -18.29 10.40
C ALA A 243 -17.27 -17.61 11.44
N THR A 244 -17.87 -16.77 12.28
CA THR A 244 -17.23 -16.24 13.49
C THR A 244 -18.05 -16.68 14.69
N VAL A 245 -17.40 -17.31 15.66
CA VAL A 245 -18.06 -17.84 16.87
C VAL A 245 -17.38 -17.36 18.14
N ASP A 246 -18.15 -17.22 19.21
CA ASP A 246 -17.65 -16.82 20.52
C ASP A 246 -17.28 -18.05 21.36
N LEU A 247 -16.09 -18.01 21.96
CA LEU A 247 -15.69 -18.89 23.06
C LEU A 247 -16.15 -18.25 24.38
N PRO A 248 -17.06 -18.89 25.14
CA PRO A 248 -17.59 -18.32 26.38
C PRO A 248 -16.72 -18.63 27.60
N ASN A 249 -17.09 -18.07 28.75
CA ASN A 249 -16.60 -18.45 30.08
C ASN A 249 -15.07 -18.33 30.29
N LEU A 250 -14.45 -17.35 29.63
CA LEU A 250 -13.03 -17.09 29.81
C LEU A 250 -12.74 -16.29 31.07
N HIS A 251 -11.58 -16.53 31.65
CA HIS A 251 -11.03 -15.70 32.71
C HIS A 251 -10.35 -14.44 32.13
N PRO A 252 -10.55 -13.27 32.74
CA PRO A 252 -9.87 -12.02 32.38
C PRO A 252 -8.35 -12.08 32.56
N ASP A 253 -7.62 -11.35 31.71
CA ASP A 253 -6.15 -11.26 31.74
C ASP A 253 -5.47 -12.64 31.77
N ARG A 254 -5.89 -13.50 30.82
CA ARG A 254 -5.36 -14.86 30.65
C ARG A 254 -5.09 -15.20 29.19
N GLY A 255 -3.99 -15.90 28.97
CA GLY A 255 -3.61 -16.53 27.70
C GLY A 255 -4.35 -17.84 27.48
N TYR A 256 -4.84 -18.05 26.27
CA TYR A 256 -5.53 -19.26 25.84
C TYR A 256 -4.95 -19.79 24.55
N ARG A 257 -5.10 -21.10 24.37
CA ARG A 257 -4.92 -21.77 23.09
C ARG A 257 -6.23 -22.40 22.67
N TYR A 258 -6.57 -22.28 21.39
CA TYR A 258 -7.70 -22.99 20.79
C TYR A 258 -7.21 -24.00 19.74
N LYS A 259 -8.06 -24.98 19.44
CA LYS A 259 -7.92 -25.89 18.31
C LYS A 259 -9.28 -26.22 17.70
N THR A 260 -9.32 -26.48 16.39
CA THR A 260 -10.51 -26.95 15.66
C THR A 260 -10.41 -28.44 15.35
N SER A 261 -11.53 -29.12 15.08
CA SER A 261 -11.54 -30.50 14.58
C SER A 261 -10.84 -30.66 13.23
N THR A 262 -10.71 -29.57 12.47
CA THR A 262 -10.02 -29.50 11.17
C THR A 262 -8.51 -29.29 11.27
N GLY A 263 -7.95 -29.27 12.49
CA GLY A 263 -6.51 -29.22 12.71
C GLY A 263 -5.91 -27.81 12.83
N HIS A 264 -6.73 -26.76 12.80
CA HIS A 264 -6.25 -25.39 13.04
C HIS A 264 -6.03 -25.15 14.53
N THR A 265 -5.03 -24.33 14.87
CA THR A 265 -4.75 -23.91 16.25
C THR A 265 -4.21 -22.50 16.27
N GLY A 266 -4.45 -21.81 17.37
CA GLY A 266 -3.97 -20.47 17.59
C GLY A 266 -4.03 -20.07 19.06
N ARG A 267 -3.56 -18.87 19.36
CA ARG A 267 -3.51 -18.29 20.70
C ARG A 267 -4.11 -16.90 20.74
N PHE A 268 -4.60 -16.52 21.91
CA PHE A 268 -5.04 -15.16 22.20
C PHE A 268 -4.93 -14.89 23.70
N LYS A 269 -4.98 -13.62 24.09
CA LYS A 269 -5.04 -13.21 25.49
C LYS A 269 -6.31 -12.39 25.72
N THR A 270 -7.07 -12.72 26.76
CA THR A 270 -8.27 -11.97 27.14
C THR A 270 -7.92 -10.61 27.73
N ALA A 271 -8.78 -9.63 27.48
CA ALA A 271 -8.64 -8.32 28.09
C ALA A 271 -8.77 -8.40 29.63
N PRO A 272 -8.16 -7.47 30.39
CA PRO A 272 -8.45 -7.34 31.80
C PRO A 272 -9.88 -6.87 32.09
N SER A 273 -10.42 -7.22 33.26
CA SER A 273 -11.76 -6.78 33.69
C SER A 273 -11.90 -5.26 33.85
N TYR A 274 -13.12 -4.76 33.65
CA TYR A 274 -13.49 -3.35 33.77
C TYR A 274 -14.21 -3.03 35.10
N GLY A 275 -13.99 -1.83 35.66
CA GLY A 275 -14.82 -1.27 36.76
C GLY A 275 -14.27 -1.39 38.19
N SER A 276 -14.99 -0.75 39.12
CA SER A 276 -14.59 -0.47 40.52
C SER A 276 -14.84 -1.59 41.53
N ASN A 277 -15.60 -2.64 41.17
CA ASN A 277 -15.94 -3.76 42.06
C ASN A 277 -14.97 -4.94 41.99
N ILE A 278 -13.79 -4.77 41.40
CA ILE A 278 -12.80 -5.83 41.33
C ILE A 278 -11.94 -5.75 42.59
N ILE A 279 -12.11 -6.72 43.48
CA ILE A 279 -11.28 -6.99 44.67
C ILE A 279 -9.86 -7.46 44.24
N SER A 280 -9.29 -6.89 43.18
CA SER A 280 -7.87 -7.02 42.87
C SER A 280 -7.23 -5.65 43.05
N LYS A 281 -6.61 -5.46 44.23
CA LYS A 281 -5.69 -4.34 44.51
C LYS A 281 -4.45 -4.29 43.59
N LYS A 282 -4.40 -5.11 42.53
CA LYS A 282 -3.32 -5.14 41.54
C LYS A 282 -3.81 -4.55 40.22
N PRO A 283 -3.19 -3.47 39.72
CA PRO A 283 -3.42 -3.03 38.36
C PRO A 283 -2.98 -4.15 37.41
N THR A 284 -3.90 -4.67 36.60
CA THR A 284 -3.62 -5.30 35.31
C THR A 284 -3.16 -4.20 34.35
N GLY A 285 -1.99 -3.63 34.65
CA GLY A 285 -1.65 -2.28 34.19
C GLY A 285 -0.76 -2.22 32.98
N LYS A 286 -0.25 -3.35 32.48
CA LYS A 286 0.72 -3.38 31.38
C LYS A 286 0.28 -4.32 30.26
N PHE A 287 0.22 -3.82 29.04
CA PHE A 287 0.02 -4.63 27.84
C PHE A 287 0.72 -3.99 26.64
N THR A 288 0.90 -4.77 25.57
CA THR A 288 1.41 -4.27 24.29
C THR A 288 0.46 -4.67 23.18
N PHE A 289 0.20 -3.76 22.25
CA PHE A 289 -0.51 -4.05 21.01
C PHE A 289 0.28 -3.54 19.81
N LEU A 290 -0.07 -4.02 18.62
CA LEU A 290 0.58 -3.63 17.37
C LEU A 290 -0.32 -2.75 16.53
N THR A 291 0.26 -1.94 15.64
CA THR A 291 -0.47 -1.11 14.68
C THR A 291 0.26 -1.02 13.34
N SER A 292 -0.48 -1.15 12.23
CA SER A 292 -0.01 -0.93 10.85
C SER A 292 -1.21 -0.93 9.88
N SER A 293 -0.97 -0.71 8.59
CA SER A 293 -1.97 -0.82 7.50
C SER A 293 -1.27 -1.25 6.21
N CYS A 294 -2.00 -1.40 5.10
CA CYS A 294 -1.45 -1.60 3.76
C CYS A 294 -0.65 -2.91 3.57
N LEU A 295 -1.32 -3.92 3.03
CA LEU A 295 -0.78 -5.25 2.76
C LEU A 295 -1.01 -5.65 1.30
N LYS A 296 0.03 -5.50 0.48
CA LYS A 296 0.06 -5.99 -0.90
C LYS A 296 1.01 -7.18 -1.03
N PRO A 297 0.52 -8.39 -1.33
CA PRO A 297 1.38 -9.55 -1.55
C PRO A 297 2.37 -9.33 -2.69
N ARG A 298 3.56 -9.91 -2.52
CA ARG A 298 4.65 -10.02 -3.49
C ARG A 298 5.20 -8.67 -4.00
N VAL A 299 5.12 -7.64 -3.17
CA VAL A 299 5.77 -6.34 -3.43
C VAL A 299 6.79 -6.06 -2.32
N PRO A 300 8.05 -5.67 -2.66
CA PRO A 300 8.65 -5.67 -4.00
C PRO A 300 8.78 -7.07 -4.62
N TYR A 301 8.63 -7.15 -5.94
CA TYR A 301 8.62 -8.41 -6.68
C TYR A 301 9.94 -9.15 -6.63
N ASN A 302 9.84 -10.48 -6.51
CA ASN A 302 10.91 -11.43 -6.68
C ASN A 302 10.32 -12.68 -7.38
N PRO A 303 10.88 -13.12 -8.53
CA PRO A 303 10.35 -14.27 -9.27
C PRO A 303 10.42 -15.58 -8.49
N PHE A 304 11.30 -15.67 -7.48
CA PHE A 304 11.48 -16.89 -6.67
C PHE A 304 10.56 -16.95 -5.44
N ASP A 305 9.90 -15.86 -5.08
CA ASP A 305 8.96 -15.86 -3.96
C ASP A 305 7.64 -16.54 -4.37
N HIS A 306 6.97 -17.20 -3.42
CA HIS A 306 5.60 -17.68 -3.62
C HIS A 306 4.70 -16.52 -4.10
N PRO A 307 3.75 -16.74 -5.03
CA PRO A 307 2.92 -15.66 -5.57
C PRO A 307 2.10 -14.90 -4.51
N LEU A 308 1.79 -15.55 -3.39
CA LEU A 308 1.10 -14.97 -2.23
C LEU A 308 2.03 -14.59 -1.07
N ALA A 309 3.35 -14.63 -1.24
CA ALA A 309 4.28 -14.27 -0.17
C ALA A 309 4.10 -12.81 0.28
N VAL A 310 4.18 -12.57 1.57
CA VAL A 310 4.08 -11.26 2.21
C VAL A 310 5.23 -11.13 3.20
N LYS A 311 6.33 -10.52 2.76
CA LYS A 311 7.56 -10.39 3.55
C LYS A 311 7.35 -9.69 4.89
N GLY A 312 6.48 -8.70 4.92
CA GLY A 312 6.09 -8.01 6.15
C GLY A 312 5.40 -8.91 7.18
N LEU A 313 4.55 -9.85 6.74
CA LEU A 313 3.97 -10.85 7.65
C LEU A 313 5.05 -11.80 8.18
N LYS A 314 5.99 -12.21 7.32
CA LYS A 314 7.13 -13.04 7.76
C LYS A 314 7.96 -12.32 8.83
N GLN A 315 8.34 -11.06 8.58
CA GLN A 315 9.12 -10.24 9.51
C GLN A 315 8.36 -10.01 10.83
N LEU A 316 7.07 -9.71 10.76
CA LEU A 316 6.20 -9.60 11.93
C LEU A 316 6.15 -10.92 12.73
N GLY A 317 5.96 -12.05 12.05
CA GLY A 317 5.96 -13.37 12.67
C GLY A 317 7.28 -13.71 13.35
N ASP A 318 8.41 -13.33 12.75
CA ASP A 318 9.75 -13.48 13.33
C ASP A 318 9.90 -12.63 14.61
N VAL A 319 9.41 -11.39 14.63
CA VAL A 319 9.41 -10.51 15.82
C VAL A 319 8.50 -11.04 16.93
N LEU A 320 7.30 -11.52 16.60
CA LEU A 320 6.38 -12.14 17.56
C LEU A 320 6.97 -13.43 18.15
N LYS A 321 7.60 -14.25 17.31
CA LYS A 321 8.29 -15.47 17.76
C LYS A 321 9.41 -15.14 18.73
N LYS A 322 10.29 -14.18 18.40
CA LYS A 322 11.33 -13.69 19.33
C LYS A 322 10.71 -13.24 20.66
N GLY A 323 9.58 -12.54 20.63
CA GLY A 323 8.87 -12.08 21.83
C GLY A 323 8.39 -13.21 22.73
N ARG A 324 7.77 -14.24 22.14
CA ARG A 324 7.34 -15.46 22.86
C ARG A 324 8.51 -16.24 23.47
N GLU A 325 9.67 -16.19 22.83
CA GLU A 325 10.92 -16.81 23.30
C GLU A 325 11.69 -15.93 24.30
N GLY A 326 11.21 -14.73 24.62
CA GLY A 326 11.88 -13.79 25.52
C GLY A 326 13.19 -13.21 24.97
N LYS A 327 13.36 -13.21 23.64
CA LYS A 327 14.58 -12.73 22.97
C LYS A 327 14.53 -11.23 22.73
N VAL A 328 15.71 -10.60 22.74
CA VAL A 328 15.91 -9.18 22.41
C VAL A 328 15.37 -8.89 21.00
N GLY A 329 14.74 -7.72 20.84
CA GLY A 329 14.07 -7.32 19.59
C GLY A 329 12.74 -8.04 19.34
N GLY A 330 12.30 -8.90 20.27
CA GLY A 330 10.98 -9.52 20.23
C GLY A 330 9.88 -8.64 20.80
N VAL A 331 8.64 -8.90 20.37
CA VAL A 331 7.44 -8.27 20.92
C VAL A 331 6.43 -9.33 21.33
N LEU A 332 5.97 -9.26 22.58
CA LEU A 332 4.82 -10.03 23.05
C LEU A 332 3.60 -9.11 23.02
N ALA A 333 2.72 -9.31 22.05
CA ALA A 333 1.55 -8.46 21.83
C ALA A 333 0.24 -9.21 22.13
N ASP A 334 -0.75 -8.48 22.64
CA ASP A 334 -2.07 -9.00 22.96
C ASP A 334 -3.00 -8.97 21.74
N PHE A 335 -2.83 -8.00 20.83
CA PHE A 335 -3.60 -7.85 19.59
C PHE A 335 -2.89 -6.92 18.59
N MET A 336 -3.37 -6.94 17.34
CA MET A 336 -3.02 -6.05 16.23
C MET A 336 -4.21 -5.16 15.88
N LEU A 337 -3.98 -3.86 15.76
CA LEU A 337 -4.87 -2.93 15.08
C LEU A 337 -4.39 -2.78 13.64
N PHE A 338 -5.16 -3.28 12.69
CA PHE A 338 -4.86 -3.20 11.27
C PHE A 338 -5.74 -2.16 10.60
N LEU A 339 -5.15 -1.04 10.17
CA LEU A 339 -5.87 0.20 9.90
C LEU A 339 -6.35 0.31 8.44
N GLY A 340 -6.79 -0.82 7.88
CA GLY A 340 -7.29 -0.97 6.52
C GLY A 340 -6.21 -1.22 5.47
N ASP A 341 -6.63 -1.30 4.21
CA ASP A 341 -5.85 -1.81 3.08
C ASP A 341 -5.29 -3.22 3.35
N PHE A 342 -6.08 -4.08 3.98
CA PHE A 342 -5.76 -5.49 4.16
C PHE A 342 -5.75 -6.23 2.82
N ILE A 343 -6.60 -5.81 1.91
CA ILE A 343 -6.54 -6.20 0.49
C ILE A 343 -6.32 -4.98 -0.37
N TYR A 344 -5.77 -5.22 -1.57
CA TYR A 344 -5.74 -4.26 -2.65
C TYR A 344 -6.52 -4.81 -3.84
N ILE A 345 -7.75 -4.32 -4.04
CA ILE A 345 -8.61 -4.78 -5.13
C ILE A 345 -8.15 -4.29 -6.52
N ASP A 346 -7.44 -3.17 -6.57
CA ASP A 346 -7.16 -2.40 -7.79
C ASP A 346 -5.67 -2.29 -8.14
N VAL A 347 -4.81 -2.96 -7.36
CA VAL A 347 -3.36 -3.01 -7.56
C VAL A 347 -2.93 -4.47 -7.73
N PRO A 348 -2.16 -4.83 -8.78
CA PRO A 348 -1.62 -3.97 -9.83
C PRO A 348 -2.60 -3.73 -10.99
N LYS A 349 -3.86 -4.14 -10.88
CA LYS A 349 -4.84 -4.01 -11.97
C LYS A 349 -6.21 -3.72 -11.37
N ARG A 350 -6.87 -2.70 -11.92
CA ARG A 350 -8.28 -2.42 -11.64
C ARG A 350 -9.17 -3.48 -12.31
N PRO A 351 -10.07 -4.15 -11.56
CA PRO A 351 -11.02 -5.06 -12.16
C PRO A 351 -11.96 -4.29 -13.09
N ALA A 352 -12.06 -4.74 -14.34
CA ALA A 352 -12.98 -4.14 -15.31
C ALA A 352 -14.45 -4.34 -14.88
N ASN A 353 -14.75 -5.50 -14.30
CA ASN A 353 -16.06 -5.87 -13.77
C ASN A 353 -15.89 -6.41 -12.33
N PRO A 354 -16.02 -5.56 -11.30
CA PRO A 354 -15.93 -5.97 -9.89
C PRO A 354 -17.03 -6.98 -9.53
N THR A 355 -16.68 -8.00 -8.75
CA THR A 355 -17.61 -9.04 -8.28
C THR A 355 -17.29 -9.40 -6.84
N SER A 356 -18.27 -9.87 -6.08
CA SER A 356 -18.05 -10.33 -4.69
C SER A 356 -17.01 -11.46 -4.62
N GLU A 357 -16.99 -12.39 -5.58
CA GLU A 357 -15.93 -13.42 -5.67
C GLU A 357 -14.53 -12.84 -5.92
N GLY A 358 -14.42 -11.73 -6.66
CA GLY A 358 -13.15 -11.02 -6.83
C GLY A 358 -12.61 -10.52 -5.48
N TYR A 359 -13.44 -9.83 -4.70
CA TYR A 359 -13.07 -9.38 -3.36
C TYR A 359 -12.74 -10.56 -2.42
N ARG A 360 -13.60 -11.60 -2.38
CA ARG A 360 -13.38 -12.82 -1.59
C ARG A 360 -12.06 -13.50 -1.93
N MET A 361 -11.74 -13.62 -3.22
CA MET A 361 -10.45 -14.15 -3.68
C MET A 361 -9.28 -13.39 -3.07
N HIS A 362 -9.32 -12.05 -3.03
CA HIS A 362 -8.23 -11.26 -2.43
C HIS A 362 -8.09 -11.52 -0.92
N TYR A 363 -9.20 -11.65 -0.18
CA TYR A 363 -9.14 -12.06 1.22
C TYR A 363 -8.51 -13.45 1.38
N ARG A 364 -8.98 -14.44 0.61
CA ARG A 364 -8.42 -15.80 0.63
C ARG A 364 -6.93 -15.79 0.26
N GLN A 365 -6.50 -14.97 -0.68
CA GLN A 365 -5.08 -14.85 -1.06
C GLN A 365 -4.19 -14.33 0.08
N VAL A 366 -4.67 -13.38 0.88
CA VAL A 366 -3.90 -12.90 2.04
C VAL A 366 -3.82 -13.97 3.13
N TYR A 367 -4.95 -14.61 3.46
CA TYR A 367 -4.97 -15.70 4.45
C TYR A 367 -4.27 -16.99 3.98
N GLY A 368 -4.24 -17.24 2.67
CA GLY A 368 -3.51 -18.34 2.02
C GLY A 368 -2.02 -18.05 1.81
N SER A 369 -1.53 -16.88 2.26
CA SER A 369 -0.11 -16.59 2.25
C SER A 369 0.67 -17.58 3.12
N PRO A 370 1.83 -18.10 2.65
CA PRO A 370 2.69 -18.93 3.49
C PRO A 370 3.22 -18.18 4.73
N ASP A 371 3.17 -16.85 4.72
CA ASP A 371 3.68 -15.99 5.78
C ASP A 371 2.60 -15.64 6.83
N TRP A 372 1.33 -15.99 6.60
CA TRP A 372 0.21 -15.66 7.50
C TRP A 372 0.35 -16.34 8.87
N ALA A 373 0.65 -17.63 8.90
CA ALA A 373 0.57 -18.45 10.12
C ALA A 373 1.45 -17.91 11.26
N GLY A 374 2.63 -17.38 10.94
CA GLY A 374 3.55 -16.82 11.95
C GLY A 374 3.06 -15.51 12.58
N ALA A 375 2.25 -14.74 11.85
CA ALA A 375 1.77 -13.41 12.23
C ALA A 375 0.32 -13.38 12.73
N GLY A 376 -0.55 -14.25 12.20
CA GLY A 376 -2.00 -14.18 12.40
C GLY A 376 -2.62 -15.26 13.28
N ASN A 377 -2.04 -16.47 13.35
CA ASN A 377 -2.68 -17.58 14.08
C ASN A 377 -2.67 -17.36 15.60
N ASP A 378 -1.63 -16.70 16.11
CA ASP A 378 -1.38 -16.52 17.55
C ASP A 378 -1.62 -15.08 18.04
N LEU A 379 -2.30 -14.24 17.24
CA LEU A 379 -2.54 -12.84 17.55
C LEU A 379 -3.93 -12.43 17.03
N PRO A 380 -4.81 -11.87 17.88
CA PRO A 380 -6.03 -11.19 17.42
C PRO A 380 -5.73 -10.03 16.46
N TRP A 381 -6.43 -9.98 15.32
CA TRP A 381 -6.39 -8.82 14.40
C TRP A 381 -7.75 -8.12 14.39
N LEU A 382 -7.73 -6.83 14.73
CA LEU A 382 -8.87 -5.93 14.74
C LEU A 382 -8.73 -4.91 13.62
N HIS A 383 -9.78 -4.72 12.84
CA HIS A 383 -9.72 -4.03 11.56
C HIS A 383 -10.59 -2.78 11.53
N VAL A 384 -10.15 -1.75 10.80
CA VAL A 384 -11.02 -0.72 10.22
C VAL A 384 -10.95 -0.83 8.70
N VAL A 385 -11.95 -0.30 8.02
CA VAL A 385 -11.99 -0.24 6.55
C VAL A 385 -11.17 0.95 6.05
N ASP A 386 -10.46 0.77 4.94
CA ASP A 386 -9.89 1.85 4.13
C ASP A 386 -10.36 1.75 2.67
N ASP A 387 -9.82 2.56 1.78
CA ASP A 387 -10.29 2.68 0.41
C ASP A 387 -9.98 1.45 -0.44
N HIS A 388 -8.82 0.80 -0.29
CA HIS A 388 -8.49 -0.34 -1.16
C HIS A 388 -9.27 -1.63 -0.83
N GLU A 389 -10.02 -1.66 0.27
CA GLU A 389 -11.11 -2.63 0.47
C GLU A 389 -12.25 -2.45 -0.53
N ILE A 390 -12.44 -1.25 -1.08
CA ILE A 390 -13.54 -0.86 -1.97
C ILE A 390 -13.02 -0.48 -3.37
N ALA A 391 -12.32 0.64 -3.47
CA ALA A 391 -11.54 1.16 -4.59
C ALA A 391 -10.76 2.40 -4.13
N ASN A 392 -9.57 2.61 -4.69
CA ASN A 392 -8.68 3.74 -4.37
C ASN A 392 -9.42 5.09 -4.28
N ASP A 393 -9.17 5.82 -3.20
CA ASP A 393 -9.75 7.09 -2.81
C ASP A 393 -11.30 7.10 -2.71
N TRP A 394 -11.93 6.02 -2.24
CA TRP A 394 -13.41 5.89 -2.20
C TRP A 394 -14.15 6.97 -1.38
N ASP A 395 -14.86 7.90 -2.00
CA ASP A 395 -15.63 8.98 -1.35
C ASP A 395 -17.12 9.02 -1.75
N LYS A 396 -17.65 7.89 -2.22
CA LYS A 396 -18.97 7.79 -2.87
C LYS A 396 -20.03 7.13 -2.01
N ASN A 397 -19.88 7.17 -0.70
CA ASN A 397 -20.84 6.60 0.26
C ASN A 397 -21.15 5.11 -0.06
N VAL A 398 -22.40 4.67 0.10
CA VAL A 398 -22.84 3.28 -0.15
C VAL A 398 -23.22 3.00 -1.62
N THR A 399 -22.69 3.76 -2.57
CA THR A 399 -23.07 3.66 -3.99
C THR A 399 -22.28 2.58 -4.75
N GLY A 400 -22.76 2.20 -5.93
CA GLY A 400 -22.01 1.38 -6.89
C GLY A 400 -21.49 0.07 -6.30
N ILE A 401 -20.16 -0.08 -6.29
CA ILE A 401 -19.46 -1.30 -5.87
C ILE A 401 -19.38 -1.49 -4.35
N TYR A 402 -19.83 -0.52 -3.56
CA TYR A 402 -19.68 -0.54 -2.10
C TYR A 402 -20.19 -1.83 -1.47
N GLN A 403 -21.41 -2.28 -1.82
CA GLN A 403 -21.97 -3.49 -1.21
C GLN A 403 -21.21 -4.76 -1.60
N LEU A 404 -20.64 -4.80 -2.82
CA LEU A 404 -19.83 -5.92 -3.29
C LEU A 404 -18.50 -6.03 -2.51
N ALA A 405 -17.95 -4.89 -2.11
CA ALA A 405 -16.71 -4.77 -1.35
C ALA A 405 -16.92 -5.04 0.15
N MET A 406 -17.98 -4.45 0.72
CA MET A 406 -18.20 -4.49 2.16
C MET A 406 -18.77 -5.81 2.66
N ASP A 407 -19.48 -6.58 1.83
CA ASP A 407 -19.95 -7.92 2.20
C ASP A 407 -18.77 -8.84 2.61
N PRO A 408 -17.71 -9.01 1.79
CA PRO A 408 -16.51 -9.74 2.19
C PRO A 408 -15.77 -9.14 3.39
N PHE A 409 -15.68 -7.80 3.50
CA PHE A 409 -15.12 -7.15 4.70
C PHE A 409 -15.88 -7.55 5.96
N HIS A 410 -17.21 -7.57 5.91
CA HIS A 410 -18.04 -7.98 7.04
C HIS A 410 -17.80 -9.44 7.43
N ILE A 411 -17.78 -10.32 6.43
CA ILE A 411 -17.57 -11.76 6.59
C ILE A 411 -16.18 -12.05 7.20
N TYR A 412 -15.12 -11.48 6.65
CA TYR A 412 -13.74 -11.84 6.99
C TYR A 412 -13.14 -11.05 8.15
N GLN A 413 -13.64 -9.84 8.42
CA GLN A 413 -13.00 -8.90 9.35
C GLN A 413 -13.97 -8.32 10.37
N HIS A 414 -15.02 -7.61 9.93
CA HIS A 414 -15.86 -6.85 10.86
C HIS A 414 -16.55 -7.74 11.90
N SER A 415 -17.05 -8.91 11.50
CA SER A 415 -17.65 -9.87 12.44
C SER A 415 -16.66 -10.38 13.51
N ALA A 416 -15.35 -10.24 13.29
CA ALA A 416 -14.31 -10.59 14.25
C ALA A 416 -13.95 -9.45 15.22
N ASN A 417 -14.33 -8.20 14.91
CA ASN A 417 -14.05 -7.02 15.74
C ASN A 417 -14.92 -6.98 17.01
N PRO A 418 -14.69 -6.09 17.98
CA PRO A 418 -15.69 -5.75 18.98
C PRO A 418 -17.08 -5.46 18.37
N PRO A 419 -18.17 -5.61 19.14
CA PRO A 419 -19.49 -5.19 18.69
C PRO A 419 -19.47 -3.74 18.18
N PRO A 420 -20.20 -3.43 17.09
CA PRO A 420 -20.23 -2.09 16.55
C PRO A 420 -20.84 -1.13 17.57
N HIS A 421 -20.41 0.14 17.52
CA HIS A 421 -20.93 1.17 18.44
C HIS A 421 -22.44 1.35 18.27
N ARG A 422 -22.94 1.15 17.05
CA ARG A 422 -24.35 1.10 16.69
C ARG A 422 -24.62 -0.06 15.74
N ILE A 423 -25.81 -0.63 15.81
CA ILE A 423 -26.25 -1.72 14.90
C ILE A 423 -26.16 -1.23 13.45
N GLY A 424 -25.52 -2.03 12.59
CA GLY A 424 -25.39 -1.75 11.15
C GLY A 424 -24.29 -0.76 10.78
N GLU A 425 -23.50 -0.30 11.74
CA GLU A 425 -22.32 0.53 11.48
C GLU A 425 -21.03 -0.31 11.58
N THR A 426 -19.98 0.16 10.92
CA THR A 426 -18.67 -0.50 10.80
C THR A 426 -17.68 -0.06 11.89
N TYR A 427 -17.93 1.11 12.50
CA TYR A 427 -17.11 1.65 13.59
C TYR A 427 -17.50 1.10 14.95
N TYR A 428 -16.54 1.04 15.86
CA TYR A 428 -16.69 0.42 17.16
C TYR A 428 -15.74 1.01 18.18
N SER A 429 -16.02 0.75 19.45
CA SER A 429 -15.13 1.09 20.54
C SER A 429 -15.00 -0.06 21.52
N PHE A 430 -13.85 -0.15 22.17
CA PHE A 430 -13.58 -1.16 23.19
C PHE A 430 -12.55 -0.67 24.18
N LYS A 431 -12.37 -1.42 25.27
CA LYS A 431 -11.38 -1.15 26.31
C LYS A 431 -10.40 -2.30 26.39
N HIS A 432 -9.17 -2.03 26.81
CA HIS A 432 -8.18 -3.06 27.13
C HIS A 432 -7.28 -2.54 28.24
N GLY A 433 -7.44 -3.08 29.44
CA GLY A 433 -6.72 -2.61 30.63
C GLY A 433 -6.91 -1.09 30.85
N PRO A 434 -5.83 -0.30 30.99
CA PRO A 434 -5.89 1.14 31.21
C PRO A 434 -6.15 1.96 29.93
N ALA A 435 -6.59 1.36 28.83
CA ALA A 435 -6.81 2.04 27.56
C ALA A 435 -8.25 1.87 27.05
N SER A 436 -8.71 2.89 26.32
CA SER A 436 -9.96 2.87 25.54
C SER A 436 -9.66 3.23 24.09
N PHE A 437 -10.32 2.57 23.15
CA PHE A 437 -10.07 2.68 21.71
C PHE A 437 -11.37 3.03 21.01
N PHE A 438 -11.32 3.96 20.06
CA PHE A 438 -12.39 4.24 19.12
C PHE A 438 -11.87 4.06 17.69
N MET A 439 -12.48 3.13 16.98
CA MET A 439 -12.08 2.66 15.65
C MET A 439 -13.10 3.17 14.65
N ILE A 440 -12.73 4.16 13.84
CA ILE A 440 -13.68 4.83 12.93
C ILE A 440 -13.80 4.11 11.58
N ASP A 441 -14.77 4.56 10.80
CA ASP A 441 -14.89 4.33 9.36
C ASP A 441 -14.75 5.68 8.67
N SER A 442 -13.62 5.89 8.00
CA SER A 442 -13.23 7.13 7.33
C SER A 442 -13.62 7.17 5.84
N ARG A 443 -14.34 6.17 5.33
CA ARG A 443 -14.62 6.04 3.89
C ARG A 443 -16.12 6.07 3.56
N ARG A 444 -16.98 5.50 4.39
CA ARG A 444 -18.42 5.39 4.11
C ARG A 444 -19.15 6.74 4.18
N TYR A 445 -18.83 7.59 5.14
CA TYR A 445 -19.66 8.75 5.45
C TYR A 445 -19.13 10.07 4.89
N ARG A 446 -17.91 10.05 4.34
CA ARG A 446 -17.22 11.27 3.94
C ARG A 446 -17.90 11.98 2.78
N THR A 447 -17.94 13.30 2.87
CA THR A 447 -18.21 14.17 1.72
C THR A 447 -17.10 13.99 0.69
N ALA A 448 -17.43 14.21 -0.59
CA ALA A 448 -16.48 14.17 -1.69
C ALA A 448 -15.20 14.98 -1.39
N MET A 449 -14.05 14.42 -1.76
CA MET A 449 -12.75 14.98 -1.37
C MET A 449 -12.49 16.37 -1.97
N ASP A 450 -13.06 16.64 -3.14
CA ASP A 450 -12.95 17.91 -3.87
C ASP A 450 -13.86 19.02 -3.33
N ALA A 451 -14.80 18.70 -2.44
CA ALA A 451 -15.62 19.70 -1.77
C ALA A 451 -14.75 20.67 -0.94
N PRO A 452 -15.11 21.96 -0.87
CA PRO A 452 -14.38 22.93 -0.05
C PRO A 452 -14.46 22.56 1.43
N ASP A 453 -13.33 22.69 2.15
CA ASP A 453 -13.31 22.46 3.60
C ASP A 453 -14.13 23.53 4.34
N GLY A 454 -14.79 23.12 5.42
CA GLY A 454 -15.70 23.96 6.19
C GLY A 454 -16.75 23.16 6.96
N PRO A 455 -17.73 23.84 7.58
CA PRO A 455 -18.75 23.21 8.44
C PRO A 455 -19.58 22.11 7.78
N GLU A 456 -19.78 22.19 6.46
CA GLU A 456 -20.59 21.24 5.70
C GLU A 456 -19.78 20.04 5.17
N LYS A 457 -18.44 20.09 5.25
CA LYS A 457 -17.56 19.00 4.81
C LYS A 457 -17.19 18.13 6.01
N THR A 458 -17.42 16.84 5.88
CA THR A 458 -17.23 15.87 6.96
C THR A 458 -16.57 14.61 6.42
N LEU A 459 -15.67 14.02 7.20
CA LEU A 459 -15.11 12.70 6.94
C LEU A 459 -15.98 11.61 7.60
N LEU A 460 -16.48 11.87 8.81
CA LEU A 460 -17.17 10.89 9.64
C LEU A 460 -18.69 10.87 9.41
N GLY A 461 -19.24 11.92 8.81
CA GLY A 461 -20.66 12.20 8.88
C GLY A 461 -21.09 12.59 10.31
N LYS A 462 -22.24 13.27 10.41
CA LYS A 462 -22.72 13.79 11.69
C LYS A 462 -22.82 12.73 12.80
N LYS A 463 -23.39 11.56 12.48
CA LYS A 463 -23.71 10.53 13.50
C LYS A 463 -22.44 9.99 14.16
N GLN A 464 -21.44 9.60 13.37
CA GLN A 464 -20.20 9.06 13.91
C GLN A 464 -19.36 10.16 14.58
N LEU A 465 -19.38 11.40 14.06
CA LEU A 465 -18.74 12.52 14.74
C LEU A 465 -19.32 12.74 16.15
N ASP A 466 -20.64 12.73 16.30
CA ASP A 466 -21.30 12.85 17.59
C ASP A 466 -20.83 11.74 18.56
N ASP A 467 -20.77 10.49 18.09
CA ASP A 467 -20.32 9.34 18.88
C ASP A 467 -18.84 9.43 19.29
N VAL A 468 -17.99 9.93 18.40
CA VAL A 468 -16.57 10.20 18.69
C VAL A 468 -16.45 11.27 19.78
N LEU A 469 -17.19 12.38 19.64
CA LEU A 469 -17.16 13.47 20.61
C LEU A 469 -17.74 13.05 21.97
N GLU A 470 -18.77 12.20 21.99
CA GLU A 470 -19.29 11.59 23.22
C GLU A 470 -18.25 10.68 23.87
N TRP A 471 -17.62 9.78 23.11
CA TRP A 471 -16.57 8.90 23.61
C TRP A 471 -15.36 9.66 24.16
N ILE A 472 -14.95 10.77 23.53
CA ILE A 472 -13.87 11.64 24.03
C ILE A 472 -14.24 12.17 25.41
N ARG A 473 -15.46 12.70 25.56
CA ARG A 473 -15.96 13.36 26.78
C ARG A 473 -16.37 12.39 27.89
N ASP A 474 -16.62 11.12 27.58
CA ASP A 474 -17.03 10.12 28.56
C ASP A 474 -15.96 9.96 29.65
N ASP A 475 -16.30 10.43 30.85
CA ASP A 475 -15.55 10.28 32.10
C ASP A 475 -16.35 9.52 33.16
N SER A 476 -17.31 8.69 32.73
CA SER A 476 -18.15 7.87 33.59
C SER A 476 -17.34 6.92 34.48
N ALA A 477 -18.00 6.30 35.47
CA ALA A 477 -17.39 5.27 36.33
C ALA A 477 -16.79 4.10 35.52
N THR A 478 -17.26 3.85 34.31
CA THR A 478 -16.70 2.80 33.44
C THR A 478 -15.32 3.16 32.87
N MET A 479 -14.91 4.43 32.99
CA MET A 479 -13.65 5.00 32.55
C MET A 479 -12.67 5.27 33.71
N GLU A 480 -13.02 4.92 34.95
CA GLU A 480 -12.20 5.23 36.15
C GLU A 480 -10.75 4.74 36.05
N ASN A 481 -10.53 3.59 35.40
CA ASN A 481 -9.21 2.99 35.23
C ASN A 481 -8.53 3.36 33.90
N VAL A 482 -9.20 4.10 33.02
CA VAL A 482 -8.66 4.48 31.70
C VAL A 482 -7.69 5.66 31.87
N GLN A 483 -6.48 5.49 31.35
CA GLN A 483 -5.45 6.51 31.33
C GLN A 483 -5.21 7.07 29.94
N TRP A 484 -5.33 6.22 28.92
CA TRP A 484 -5.09 6.54 27.53
C TRP A 484 -6.33 6.28 26.67
N LYS A 485 -6.65 7.22 25.79
CA LYS A 485 -7.70 7.11 24.78
C LYS A 485 -7.05 7.15 23.39
N PHE A 486 -7.31 6.12 22.59
CA PHE A 486 -6.79 5.98 21.23
C PHE A 486 -7.89 6.26 20.22
N PHE A 487 -7.72 7.34 19.46
CA PHE A 487 -8.55 7.62 18.29
C PHE A 487 -7.88 7.02 17.06
N VAL A 488 -8.56 6.12 16.36
CA VAL A 488 -7.93 5.33 15.31
C VAL A 488 -8.67 5.50 13.99
N THR A 489 -7.92 5.89 12.98
CA THR A 489 -8.36 6.28 11.63
C THR A 489 -7.57 5.50 10.58
N SER A 490 -8.14 5.21 9.42
CA SER A 490 -7.39 4.55 8.33
C SER A 490 -6.40 5.52 7.67
N SER A 491 -6.84 6.75 7.38
CA SER A 491 -6.03 7.77 6.73
C SER A 491 -5.31 8.71 7.72
N ALA A 492 -4.22 9.33 7.27
CA ALA A 492 -3.38 10.22 8.09
C ALA A 492 -4.18 11.41 8.67
N PHE A 493 -3.99 11.66 9.98
CA PHE A 493 -4.62 12.75 10.71
C PHE A 493 -3.89 14.09 10.50
N THR A 494 -2.56 14.06 10.41
CA THR A 494 -1.75 15.24 10.13
C THR A 494 -1.95 15.80 8.72
N GLN A 495 -1.80 17.12 8.60
CA GLN A 495 -1.75 17.83 7.30
C GLN A 495 -0.36 17.87 6.67
N ASN A 496 0.66 17.28 7.29
CA ASN A 496 2.04 17.46 6.86
C ASN A 496 2.41 16.69 5.59
N TRP A 497 1.65 15.65 5.22
CA TRP A 497 1.75 15.07 3.87
C TRP A 497 1.09 15.98 2.83
N LYS A 498 1.88 16.42 1.85
CA LYS A 498 1.44 17.43 0.87
C LYS A 498 0.94 16.84 -0.45
N ILE A 499 1.14 15.55 -0.66
CA ILE A 499 0.65 14.83 -1.83
C ILE A 499 -0.68 14.18 -1.48
N ASN A 500 -1.69 14.33 -2.34
CA ASN A 500 -3.06 13.81 -2.12
C ASN A 500 -3.58 14.15 -0.71
N ALA A 501 -3.44 15.42 -0.31
CA ALA A 501 -3.86 15.88 1.01
C ALA A 501 -5.38 15.73 1.23
N ASN A 502 -6.17 15.96 0.17
CA ASN A 502 -7.63 15.94 0.22
C ASN A 502 -8.26 14.58 0.53
N ASP A 503 -7.54 13.47 0.35
CA ASP A 503 -8.01 12.12 0.72
C ASP A 503 -7.91 11.85 2.23
N SER A 504 -7.02 12.57 2.91
CA SER A 504 -6.74 12.44 4.35
C SER A 504 -7.43 13.52 5.18
N TRP A 505 -7.24 13.52 6.50
CA TRP A 505 -7.76 14.57 7.39
C TRP A 505 -7.26 15.98 7.05
N ALA A 506 -6.18 16.11 6.28
CA ALA A 506 -5.73 17.39 5.73
C ALA A 506 -6.78 18.07 4.82
N GLY A 507 -7.73 17.30 4.27
CA GLY A 507 -8.86 17.79 3.49
C GLY A 507 -10.12 18.12 4.30
N TYR A 508 -10.12 17.86 5.62
CA TYR A 508 -11.28 17.96 6.52
C TYR A 508 -10.90 18.68 7.83
N MET A 509 -10.20 19.81 7.71
CA MET A 509 -9.56 20.49 8.84
C MET A 509 -10.57 21.06 9.83
N HIS A 510 -11.76 21.47 9.36
CA HIS A 510 -12.82 21.95 10.23
C HIS A 510 -13.30 20.87 11.20
N GLU A 511 -13.61 19.67 10.72
CA GLU A 511 -14.00 18.53 11.56
C GLU A 511 -12.85 18.05 12.45
N ARG A 512 -11.63 18.02 11.90
CA ARG A 512 -10.40 17.68 12.65
C ARG A 512 -10.20 18.58 13.87
N GLN A 513 -10.44 19.89 13.70
CA GLN A 513 -10.31 20.87 14.77
C GLN A 513 -11.31 20.60 15.90
N GLN A 514 -12.57 20.25 15.58
CA GLN A 514 -13.58 19.92 16.60
C GLN A 514 -13.13 18.73 17.47
N ILE A 515 -12.53 17.71 16.86
CA ILE A 515 -12.01 16.54 17.56
C ILE A 515 -10.81 16.91 18.44
N LEU A 516 -9.84 17.68 17.92
CA LEU A 516 -8.68 18.14 18.69
C LEU A 516 -9.08 18.98 19.90
N GLU A 517 -10.00 19.93 19.74
CA GLU A 517 -10.49 20.75 20.84
C GLU A 517 -11.20 19.92 21.90
N ALA A 518 -12.00 18.92 21.49
CA ALA A 518 -12.63 18.00 22.43
C ALA A 518 -11.60 17.18 23.22
N MET A 519 -10.51 16.74 22.58
CA MET A 519 -9.41 16.03 23.24
C MET A 519 -8.65 16.95 24.21
N TRP A 520 -8.31 18.17 23.78
CA TRP A 520 -7.60 19.15 24.60
C TRP A 520 -8.41 19.58 25.83
N GLU A 521 -9.74 19.61 25.74
CA GLU A 521 -10.62 19.89 26.87
C GLU A 521 -10.50 18.84 27.98
N GLN A 522 -10.20 17.59 27.62
CA GLN A 522 -10.06 16.47 28.57
C GLN A 522 -8.63 16.32 29.14
N HIS A 523 -7.78 17.34 28.96
CA HIS A 523 -6.43 17.34 29.52
C HIS A 523 -6.42 17.08 31.03
N GLY A 524 -5.37 16.41 31.50
CA GLY A 524 -5.25 15.97 32.89
C GLY A 524 -6.10 14.72 33.22
N LYS A 525 -7.22 14.49 32.54
CA LYS A 525 -8.05 13.29 32.73
C LYS A 525 -7.58 12.11 31.89
N PHE A 526 -7.27 12.32 30.62
CA PHE A 526 -6.81 11.28 29.70
C PHE A 526 -5.61 11.76 28.87
N GLY A 527 -4.72 10.85 28.49
CA GLY A 527 -3.78 11.07 27.39
C GLY A 527 -4.42 10.61 26.08
N PHE A 528 -4.35 11.43 25.03
CA PHE A 528 -4.89 11.08 23.72
C PHE A 528 -3.78 10.76 22.73
N VAL A 529 -3.98 9.67 21.99
CA VAL A 529 -3.10 9.26 20.88
C VAL A 529 -3.97 8.98 19.66
N VAL A 530 -3.52 9.45 18.51
CA VAL A 530 -4.08 9.11 17.21
C VAL A 530 -3.22 8.03 16.56
N LEU A 531 -3.84 7.00 15.99
CA LEU A 531 -3.15 5.99 15.18
C LEU A 531 -3.72 6.02 13.76
N SER A 532 -2.83 6.01 12.76
CA SER A 532 -3.22 6.10 11.34
C SER A 532 -2.31 5.30 10.41
N GLY A 533 -2.75 5.11 9.16
CA GLY A 533 -2.11 4.32 8.12
C GLY A 533 -2.00 5.05 6.77
N ASP A 534 -2.37 4.37 5.68
CA ASP A 534 -2.47 4.85 4.28
C ASP A 534 -1.16 5.26 3.58
N ARG A 535 -0.34 6.14 4.18
CA ARG A 535 0.71 6.90 3.46
C ARG A 535 1.94 6.13 2.95
N HIS A 536 2.06 4.84 3.26
CA HIS A 536 3.21 3.97 2.98
C HIS A 536 4.55 4.47 3.53
N GLU A 537 4.47 5.31 4.56
CA GLU A 537 5.57 5.98 5.22
C GLU A 537 5.29 6.03 6.73
N PHE A 538 6.31 6.27 7.55
CA PHE A 538 6.12 6.49 8.98
C PHE A 538 6.29 7.96 9.34
N ALA A 539 5.37 8.50 10.14
CA ALA A 539 5.56 9.77 10.85
C ALA A 539 4.97 9.73 12.26
N ALA A 540 5.64 10.42 13.17
CA ALA A 540 5.11 10.82 14.47
C ALA A 540 4.90 12.33 14.45
N THR A 541 3.69 12.78 14.81
CA THR A 541 3.28 14.19 14.78
C THR A 541 2.69 14.58 16.13
N ALA A 542 3.03 15.75 16.64
CA ALA A 542 2.39 16.35 17.81
C ALA A 542 1.40 17.44 17.39
N PHE A 543 0.24 17.48 18.03
CA PHE A 543 -0.81 18.49 17.87
C PHE A 543 -0.97 19.28 19.17
N PRO A 544 -0.07 20.23 19.44
CA PRO A 544 -0.22 21.11 20.59
C PRO A 544 -1.43 22.06 20.37
N PRO A 545 -2.13 22.44 21.45
CA PRO A 545 -3.08 23.54 21.34
C PRO A 545 -2.36 24.85 20.96
N PRO A 546 -3.05 25.82 20.33
CA PRO A 546 -2.46 27.13 20.05
C PRO A 546 -1.89 27.76 21.34
N PRO A 547 -0.72 28.42 21.32
CA PRO A 547 -0.09 28.92 22.55
C PRO A 547 -0.93 29.95 23.31
N SER A 548 -1.75 30.73 22.59
CA SER A 548 -2.67 31.71 23.15
C SER A 548 -4.06 31.15 23.52
N SER A 549 -4.30 29.86 23.33
CA SER A 549 -5.58 29.22 23.68
C SER A 549 -5.72 28.96 25.18
N LYS A 550 -6.93 28.57 25.61
CA LYS A 550 -7.22 28.21 27.02
C LYS A 550 -6.58 26.89 27.48
N TRP A 551 -6.10 26.06 26.55
CA TRP A 551 -5.57 24.74 26.88
C TRP A 551 -4.06 24.79 27.08
N PRO A 552 -3.52 24.16 28.13
CA PRO A 552 -2.08 24.13 28.35
C PRO A 552 -1.38 23.27 27.28
N GLN A 553 -0.09 23.54 27.01
CA GLN A 553 0.70 22.74 26.07
C GLN A 553 0.81 21.25 26.48
N THR A 554 0.59 20.93 27.75
CA THR A 554 0.49 19.54 28.24
C THR A 554 -0.72 18.79 27.69
N SER A 555 -1.67 19.47 27.05
CA SER A 555 -2.83 18.87 26.37
C SER A 555 -2.47 18.27 25.00
N THR A 556 -1.23 18.40 24.54
CA THR A 556 -0.77 17.93 23.23
C THR A 556 -1.22 16.50 22.94
N VAL A 557 -1.85 16.31 21.79
CA VAL A 557 -2.21 15.00 21.24
C VAL A 557 -1.09 14.54 20.32
N TYR A 558 -0.83 13.23 20.25
CA TYR A 558 0.22 12.68 19.38
C TYR A 558 -0.38 11.71 18.36
N GLU A 559 -0.01 11.83 17.10
CA GLU A 559 -0.25 10.82 16.07
C GLU A 559 0.99 9.94 15.88
N PHE A 560 0.77 8.64 15.78
CA PHE A 560 1.71 7.71 15.15
C PHE A 560 1.07 7.12 13.89
N SER A 561 1.50 7.63 12.74
CA SER A 561 1.08 7.15 11.42
C SER A 561 2.10 6.14 10.92
N CYS A 562 1.68 4.89 10.70
CA CYS A 562 2.60 3.79 10.40
C CYS A 562 2.05 2.86 9.33
N SER A 563 2.67 2.94 8.15
CA SER A 563 2.44 2.02 7.04
C SER A 563 3.68 1.95 6.13
N PRO A 564 3.78 0.97 5.25
CA PRO A 564 2.90 -0.19 5.10
C PRO A 564 3.40 -1.39 5.90
N LEU A 565 2.53 -2.35 6.24
CA LEU A 565 2.98 -3.65 6.72
C LEU A 565 3.72 -4.39 5.62
N ASN A 566 3.22 -4.35 4.38
CA ASN A 566 3.94 -4.87 3.22
C ASN A 566 3.53 -4.15 1.94
N GLN A 567 4.26 -3.12 1.55
CA GLN A 567 4.07 -2.41 0.27
C GLN A 567 5.34 -1.62 -0.07
N PHE A 568 5.27 -0.76 -1.09
CA PHE A 568 6.33 0.18 -1.38
C PHE A 568 6.45 1.32 -0.37
N TRP A 569 7.47 2.16 -0.55
CA TRP A 569 7.59 3.44 0.13
C TRP A 569 8.02 4.49 -0.89
N LEU A 570 7.92 5.78 -0.56
CA LEU A 570 8.27 6.88 -1.46
C LEU A 570 9.68 7.45 -1.17
N PRO A 571 10.66 7.32 -2.10
CA PRO A 571 11.96 7.97 -2.06
C PRO A 571 11.95 9.49 -1.91
N PRO A 572 11.13 10.24 -2.68
CA PRO A 572 11.03 11.68 -2.47
C PRO A 572 10.38 11.96 -1.12
N LYS A 573 10.88 12.96 -0.40
CA LYS A 573 10.21 13.41 0.82
C LYS A 573 8.85 14.02 0.47
N THR A 574 7.81 13.57 1.14
CA THR A 574 6.41 13.99 0.92
C THR A 574 5.81 14.71 2.14
N TYR A 575 6.49 14.61 3.28
CA TYR A 575 6.07 15.16 4.58
C TYR A 575 6.84 16.44 4.92
N TYR A 576 6.11 17.53 5.15
CA TYR A 576 6.66 18.85 5.50
C TYR A 576 5.78 19.56 6.54
N GLU A 577 6.40 20.07 7.60
CA GLU A 577 5.74 20.94 8.57
C GLU A 577 5.38 22.29 7.92
N THR A 578 4.18 22.80 8.22
CA THR A 578 3.73 24.11 7.74
C THR A 578 3.36 24.98 8.93
N PRO A 579 3.99 26.15 9.12
CA PRO A 579 3.60 27.09 10.17
C PRO A 579 2.20 27.67 9.89
N ASN A 580 1.32 27.68 10.89
CA ASN A 580 0.10 28.49 10.83
C ASN A 580 0.45 29.92 11.25
N THR A 581 -0.12 30.90 10.54
CA THR A 581 -0.04 32.31 10.96
C THR A 581 -1.43 32.75 11.40
N VAL A 582 -1.61 33.01 12.70
CA VAL A 582 -2.84 33.58 13.23
C VAL A 582 -2.61 35.07 13.49
N THR A 583 -3.49 35.90 12.95
CA THR A 583 -3.49 37.34 13.23
C THR A 583 -4.38 37.57 14.44
N LEU A 584 -3.78 37.90 15.60
CA LEU A 584 -4.56 38.20 16.80
C LEU A 584 -5.04 39.65 16.72
N SER A 585 -6.36 39.84 16.79
CA SER A 585 -6.94 41.16 16.99
C SER A 585 -6.58 41.67 18.39
N PRO A 586 -6.29 42.98 18.55
CA PRO A 586 -6.02 43.56 19.87
C PRO A 586 -7.21 43.33 20.79
N VAL A 587 -6.96 42.73 21.95
CA VAL A 587 -7.94 42.65 23.03
C VAL A 587 -8.15 44.07 23.55
N SER A 588 -9.35 44.64 23.40
CA SER A 588 -9.67 45.87 24.11
C SER A 588 -9.75 45.56 25.61
N GLU A 589 -8.75 46.00 26.37
CA GLU A 589 -8.86 46.05 27.83
C GLU A 589 -9.94 47.08 28.18
N LYS A 590 -11.19 46.62 28.36
CA LYS A 590 -12.19 47.41 29.08
C LYS A 590 -11.79 47.42 30.56
N HIS A 591 -10.93 48.37 30.92
CA HIS A 591 -10.67 48.74 32.30
C HIS A 591 -11.99 49.20 32.95
N PHE A 592 -12.56 48.36 33.81
CA PHE A 592 -13.55 48.77 34.80
C PHE A 592 -12.81 49.41 35.97
N HIS A 593 -12.78 50.74 36.06
CA HIS A 593 -12.51 51.44 37.30
C HIS A 593 -13.62 52.45 37.61
N ALA A 594 -14.26 52.21 38.75
CA ALA A 594 -15.30 53.02 39.34
C ALA A 594 -14.67 54.08 40.27
N GLY A 595 -15.20 55.31 40.23
CA GLY A 595 -15.37 56.17 41.41
C GLY A 595 -14.31 57.25 41.75
N SER A 596 -14.44 58.43 41.13
CA SER A 596 -14.55 59.81 41.71
C SER A 596 -13.48 60.39 42.70
N PRO A 597 -13.45 61.73 42.99
CA PRO A 597 -12.46 62.66 42.41
C PRO A 597 -11.63 63.46 43.43
N SER A 598 -10.47 63.99 43.04
CA SER A 598 -9.80 65.11 43.73
C SER A 598 -8.72 65.76 42.85
N ALA A 599 -8.57 67.08 43.01
CA ALA A 599 -7.96 68.04 42.11
C ALA A 599 -6.42 68.16 42.21
N SER A 600 -5.76 68.60 41.12
CA SER A 600 -4.91 69.81 41.06
C SER A 600 -4.15 69.92 39.73
N LYS A 601 -3.61 71.12 39.49
CA LYS A 601 -3.28 71.78 38.22
C LYS A 601 -1.93 71.40 37.57
N ALA A 602 -1.90 71.63 36.25
CA ALA A 602 -0.83 72.20 35.41
C ALA A 602 0.43 71.37 35.11
N ALA A 603 0.66 71.08 33.82
CA ALA A 603 1.74 71.67 33.00
C ALA A 603 1.74 71.07 31.57
N GLU A 604 2.12 71.90 30.61
CA GLU A 604 2.23 71.63 29.17
C GLU A 604 3.32 70.62 28.81
N GLY A 605 3.15 69.96 27.65
CA GLY A 605 4.25 69.50 26.81
C GLY A 605 4.65 68.03 26.97
N ALA A 606 3.96 67.12 26.29
CA ALA A 606 4.53 65.86 25.84
C ALA A 606 3.79 65.39 24.58
N GLU A 607 4.59 65.04 23.58
CA GLU A 607 4.19 64.58 22.25
C GLU A 607 3.11 63.49 22.29
N ALA A 608 2.18 63.56 21.35
CA ALA A 608 1.27 62.47 21.05
C ALA A 608 2.10 61.26 20.60
N ALA A 609 2.35 60.34 21.54
CA ALA A 609 2.75 58.98 21.20
C ALA A 609 1.55 58.35 20.47
N ASP A 610 1.65 58.29 19.14
CA ASP A 610 0.84 57.45 18.28
C ASP A 610 0.97 56.02 18.79
N SER A 611 0.02 55.60 19.64
CA SER A 611 -0.08 54.22 20.08
C SER A 611 -0.57 53.42 18.89
N GLN A 612 0.36 53.05 18.01
CA GLN A 612 0.10 52.02 17.01
C GLN A 612 -0.38 50.79 17.75
N VAL A 613 -1.67 50.52 17.61
CA VAL A 613 -2.30 49.29 18.06
C VAL A 613 -1.68 48.17 17.24
N GLY A 614 -0.56 47.63 17.74
CA GLY A 614 0.22 46.63 17.05
C GLY A 614 -0.58 45.35 16.92
N VAL A 615 -0.98 45.02 15.69
CA VAL A 615 -1.54 43.71 15.35
C VAL A 615 -0.44 42.67 15.60
N ARG A 616 -0.56 41.90 16.68
CA ARG A 616 0.39 40.83 17.00
C ARG A 616 0.06 39.62 16.12
N LYS A 617 0.93 39.33 15.15
CA LYS A 617 0.88 38.06 14.42
C LYS A 617 1.59 37.00 15.24
N GLU A 618 0.88 35.91 15.53
CA GLU A 618 1.46 34.73 16.17
C GLU A 618 1.60 33.62 15.12
N THR A 619 2.83 33.22 14.85
CA THR A 619 3.14 32.06 14.00
C THR A 619 3.34 30.83 14.88
N TRP A 620 2.57 29.77 14.67
CA TRP A 620 2.71 28.50 15.41
C TRP A 620 2.42 27.32 14.48
N ALA A 621 3.14 26.20 14.63
CA ALA A 621 2.85 24.99 13.86
C ALA A 621 1.80 24.15 14.61
N SER A 622 0.67 23.85 13.95
CA SER A 622 -0.37 22.95 14.52
C SER A 622 -0.03 21.48 14.43
N ASP A 623 0.85 21.12 13.52
CA ASP A 623 1.26 19.77 13.23
C ASP A 623 2.78 19.71 13.33
N VAL A 624 3.29 19.51 14.54
CA VAL A 624 4.72 19.54 14.83
C VAL A 624 5.33 18.18 14.51
N MET A 625 6.30 18.13 13.61
CA MET A 625 6.98 16.87 13.28
C MET A 625 7.83 16.39 14.46
N VAL A 626 7.50 15.22 15.01
CA VAL A 626 8.34 14.54 16.02
C VAL A 626 9.37 13.65 15.34
N LYS A 627 8.93 12.85 14.35
CA LYS A 627 9.79 11.95 13.60
C LYS A 627 9.20 11.63 12.23
N TYR A 628 10.04 11.46 11.21
CA TYR A 628 9.63 11.02 9.88
C TYR A 628 10.64 10.00 9.34
N ILE A 629 10.16 8.80 8.96
CA ILE A 629 10.95 7.70 8.41
C ILE A 629 10.18 7.11 7.21
N PRO A 630 10.46 7.57 5.98
CA PRO A 630 9.76 7.08 4.80
C PRO A 630 10.20 5.66 4.41
N ARG A 631 11.50 5.36 4.58
CA ARG A 631 12.15 4.14 4.07
C ARG A 631 11.64 2.86 4.73
N GLY A 632 11.47 1.82 3.91
CA GLY A 632 11.19 0.43 4.34
C GLY A 632 9.94 -0.12 3.69
N ASN A 633 9.96 -1.39 3.30
CA ASN A 633 8.82 -2.04 2.64
C ASN A 633 7.87 -2.71 3.64
N SER A 634 8.32 -2.91 4.87
CA SER A 634 7.50 -3.31 6.00
C SER A 634 7.73 -2.39 7.20
N LYS A 635 6.64 -1.92 7.81
CA LYS A 635 6.63 -1.10 9.00
C LYS A 635 5.46 -1.48 9.90
N PHE A 636 5.71 -1.56 11.20
CA PHE A 636 4.65 -1.65 12.19
C PHE A 636 5.10 -1.03 13.51
N GLY A 637 4.14 -0.47 14.24
CA GLY A 637 4.34 0.03 15.59
C GLY A 637 4.02 -1.03 16.64
N ALA A 638 4.82 -1.10 17.69
CA ALA A 638 4.47 -1.77 18.94
C ALA A 638 4.23 -0.72 20.02
N VAL A 639 3.01 -0.69 20.56
CA VAL A 639 2.58 0.28 21.57
C VAL A 639 2.43 -0.44 22.90
N GLU A 640 3.35 -0.16 23.81
CA GLU A 640 3.30 -0.63 25.19
C GLU A 640 2.61 0.42 26.06
N VAL A 641 1.54 0.03 26.75
CA VAL A 641 0.83 0.88 27.70
C VAL A 641 1.10 0.35 29.10
N ASP A 642 1.64 1.19 29.98
CA ASP A 642 1.96 0.85 31.36
C ASP A 642 1.37 1.87 32.35
N ALA A 643 0.39 1.42 33.12
CA ALA A 643 -0.26 2.11 34.22
C ALA A 643 0.06 1.48 35.60
N THR A 644 1.06 0.59 35.68
CA THR A 644 1.47 -0.08 36.92
C THR A 644 2.35 0.80 37.80
N ASN A 645 2.98 1.84 37.25
CA ASN A 645 3.94 2.71 37.94
C ASN A 645 3.29 3.74 38.88
N LYS A 646 2.46 3.26 39.83
CA LYS A 646 1.79 4.11 40.83
C LYS A 646 2.76 4.87 41.75
N GLY A 647 3.99 4.38 41.92
CA GLY A 647 5.02 5.02 42.76
C GLY A 647 5.58 6.33 42.19
N SER A 648 5.60 6.49 40.86
CA SER A 648 6.03 7.73 40.19
C SER A 648 4.88 8.71 39.93
N GLY A 649 3.63 8.28 40.12
CA GLY A 649 2.46 9.08 39.80
C GLY A 649 2.27 9.33 38.30
N GLN A 650 2.81 8.48 37.41
CA GLN A 650 2.72 8.66 35.96
C GLN A 650 2.20 7.42 35.23
N ALA A 651 1.34 7.61 34.25
CA ALA A 651 1.03 6.60 33.24
C ALA A 651 1.98 6.77 32.05
N VAL A 652 2.52 5.66 31.54
CA VAL A 652 3.53 5.65 30.49
C VAL A 652 2.98 4.93 29.26
N LEU A 653 3.26 5.47 28.09
CA LEU A 653 3.03 4.83 26.80
C LEU A 653 4.33 4.86 26.02
N LYS A 654 4.84 3.70 25.63
CA LYS A 654 6.04 3.57 24.80
C LYS A 654 5.65 3.06 23.40
N TYR A 655 5.93 3.87 22.39
CA TYR A 655 5.84 3.48 20.99
C TYR A 655 7.20 2.98 20.51
N ARG A 656 7.25 1.85 19.80
CA ARG A 656 8.44 1.33 19.13
C ARG A 656 8.12 1.07 17.67
N LEU A 657 8.92 1.60 16.77
CA LEU A 657 8.80 1.41 15.33
C LEU A 657 9.73 0.30 14.86
N PHE A 658 9.15 -0.67 14.17
CA PHE A 658 9.89 -1.70 13.45
C PHE A 658 9.85 -1.38 11.96
N VAL A 659 11.01 -1.47 11.29
CA VAL A 659 11.15 -1.35 9.85
C VAL A 659 11.92 -2.55 9.33
N ASP A 660 11.34 -3.25 8.36
CA ASP A 660 11.88 -4.46 7.73
C ASP A 660 12.31 -5.55 8.75
N GLY A 661 11.61 -5.62 9.89
CA GLY A 661 11.82 -6.60 10.96
C GLY A 661 12.75 -6.15 12.09
N GLU A 662 13.30 -4.95 12.03
CA GLU A 662 14.24 -4.40 13.02
C GLU A 662 13.66 -3.17 13.73
N GLU A 663 13.89 -3.03 15.04
CA GLU A 663 13.50 -1.85 15.81
C GLU A 663 14.42 -0.68 15.43
N VAL A 664 13.86 0.41 14.88
CA VAL A 664 14.65 1.55 14.37
C VAL A 664 14.43 2.85 15.14
N TRP A 665 13.35 2.95 15.91
CA TRP A 665 13.00 4.15 16.67
C TRP A 665 12.03 3.83 17.80
N ASP A 666 12.14 4.53 18.93
CA ASP A 666 11.16 4.49 20.00
C ASP A 666 10.87 5.88 20.57
N TYR A 667 9.71 6.02 21.21
CA TYR A 667 9.25 7.27 21.81
C TYR A 667 8.38 7.00 23.03
N VAL A 668 8.54 7.81 24.07
CA VAL A 668 7.84 7.64 25.35
C VAL A 668 6.98 8.86 25.62
N LEU A 669 5.69 8.62 25.83
CA LEU A 669 4.72 9.59 26.33
C LEU A 669 4.46 9.32 27.81
N THR A 670 4.38 10.40 28.59
CA THR A 670 4.05 10.32 30.02
C THR A 670 2.88 11.24 30.34
N LYS A 671 1.96 10.75 31.17
CA LYS A 671 0.86 11.53 31.72
C LYS A 671 0.96 11.52 33.24
N GLN A 672 0.90 12.71 33.86
CA GLN A 672 0.79 12.80 35.31
C GLN A 672 -0.59 12.29 35.77
N LEU A 673 -0.59 11.37 36.72
CA LEU A 673 -1.79 10.95 37.43
C LEU A 673 -2.11 12.05 38.46
N GLY A 674 -3.28 12.68 38.35
CA GLY A 674 -3.70 13.67 39.34
C GLY A 674 -3.65 13.06 40.74
N ARG A 675 -3.10 13.80 41.72
CA ARG A 675 -3.24 13.44 43.14
C ARG A 675 -4.74 13.32 43.41
N GLY A 676 -5.23 12.09 43.55
CA GLY A 676 -6.63 11.86 43.90
C GLY A 676 -6.99 12.76 45.07
N ARG A 677 -8.14 13.44 44.98
CA ARG A 677 -8.72 14.22 46.09
C ARG A 677 -8.48 13.44 47.39
N GLU A 678 -7.52 13.89 48.19
CA GLU A 678 -7.50 13.53 49.60
C GLU A 678 -8.87 13.99 50.09
N LYS A 679 -9.76 13.03 50.36
CA LYS A 679 -10.92 13.30 51.19
C LYS A 679 -10.33 13.92 52.44
N LYS A 680 -10.46 15.25 52.59
CA LYS A 680 -10.20 15.93 53.85
C LYS A 680 -10.94 15.11 54.90
N ALA A 681 -10.20 14.33 55.67
CA ALA A 681 -10.73 13.72 56.86
C ALA A 681 -11.25 14.88 57.69
N SER A 682 -12.57 15.00 57.80
CA SER A 682 -13.17 15.90 58.78
C SER A 682 -12.71 15.39 60.13
N ARG A 683 -11.68 16.05 60.69
CA ARG A 683 -11.46 16.04 62.12
C ARG A 683 -12.72 16.64 62.73
N ARG A 684 -13.65 15.78 63.16
CA ARG A 684 -14.55 16.11 64.26
C ARG A 684 -13.65 16.29 65.48
N LEU A 685 -13.29 17.54 65.73
CA LEU A 685 -12.83 17.96 67.05
C LEU A 685 -14.08 18.05 67.92
N TRP A 686 -14.02 17.34 69.03
CA TRP A 686 -14.89 17.55 70.18
C TRP A 686 -14.61 18.96 70.71
N GLU A 687 -15.66 19.78 70.79
CA GLU A 687 -15.95 20.76 71.85
C GLU A 687 -17.39 21.25 71.69
#